data_AF-A0AAV1L9Z2-F1
#
_entry.id   AF-A0AAV1L9Z2-F1
#
_cell.length_a   1.000
_cell.length_b   1.000
_cell.length_c   1.000
_cell.angle_alpha   90.00
_cell.angle_beta   90.00
_cell.angle_gamma   90.00
#
_symmetry.space_group_name_H-M   'P 1'
#
loop_
_entity.id
_entity.type
_entity.pdbx_description
1 polymer ?
#
loop_
_entity_poly.entity_id
_entity_poly.type
_entity_poly.pdbx_seq_one_letter_code
_entity_poly.pdbx_strand_id
1 'polypeptide(L)'
;MLEENPKKLEHMVKDIAEKSREVGLEINADKTKLITNSTERGLWNQVRICENTMSDRDRVTRIMCINCNICVNTLRRYRALELNIRVTTLLCSWVYPQIVTETDKVCHPCWLRTQREARRTHDVNRPQSTIEEPSTADEPILAGVQSCVSNEEVRHAPNGLTLPDYRRAANNNNRCVFKDCNSTTLHGISDKLRAVVLSNHNYYIPKLARVCSEHLSSNLWETLYYSANSLDTFTADQVQHVFSFIKVNTTMDFENILEMDDRVFEYWIGFTKEKFNSILEEVPRINETRKGCLGLAALLMKMRTGDSDERIATLVQVPRRTLENSIDKIREILLQDFVPQNLGIYQLTREQLLEHKLTIPHGIFGNENNTNALVICDGTYIYINKSSNYMFQKQSYSLHKYRNLLKPFMIVACDGYIVDCFGPYKATTSDAEIMTNLFSEGSALRSYFRENDIFILDRGFRDSISFLEGCGYKPYMPESLIEGEHQLTTAQANRSRCVTICRWVVEAVNGHFKRDFKLFRQEYFHRSLPHMMQNFQIAAALLNRFGVRFVDNIYATEILEIIRQQMNLENNLANMVEAQNMNRRTSYFQSITADRNNILYFPILEMRDLILFALGTYQIRQARSYYGEHVRFHGGYRIEVCSEQFHSSEYDLRGSTNGTTLIRGRIKSRHVTRRQYYVYILLENNIPGRTGITEYCCSCLVGRRTVGCCAHVMTLVWYLGWARHQQHISAPAEFLDGVIVREDDEE
;
A
#
# COMPACT_ATOMS: atom_id res chain seq x y z
N MET A 1 10.07 22.70 23.03
CA MET A 1 10.60 21.72 22.04
C MET A 1 10.71 22.25 20.62
N LEU A 2 9.67 22.81 19.97
CA LEU A 2 9.84 23.47 18.65
C LEU A 2 10.58 24.82 18.72
N GLU A 3 10.62 25.46 19.89
CA GLU A 3 11.37 26.70 20.13
C GLU A 3 12.86 26.47 20.48
N GLU A 4 13.27 25.24 20.81
CA GLU A 4 14.57 25.01 21.49
C GLU A 4 15.72 24.63 20.56
N ASN A 5 15.48 24.31 19.28
CA ASN A 5 16.58 24.00 18.36
C ASN A 5 16.23 24.17 16.86
N PRO A 6 16.31 25.41 16.33
CA PRO A 6 16.00 25.70 14.93
C PRO A 6 16.84 24.87 13.93
N LYS A 7 18.10 24.55 14.26
CA LYS A 7 18.98 23.73 13.42
C LYS A 7 18.47 22.30 13.25
N LYS A 8 17.81 21.76 14.29
CA LYS A 8 17.21 20.41 14.24
C LYS A 8 15.97 20.37 13.36
N LEU A 9 15.20 21.47 13.35
CA LEU A 9 14.05 21.65 12.45
C LEU A 9 14.49 21.79 10.99
N GLU A 10 15.57 22.52 10.75
CA GLU A 10 16.16 22.72 9.42
C GLU A 10 16.69 21.39 8.83
N HIS A 11 17.37 20.59 9.65
CA HIS A 11 17.81 19.23 9.28
C HIS A 11 16.63 18.30 8.98
N MET A 12 15.54 18.39 9.75
CA MET A 12 14.33 17.60 9.51
C MET A 12 13.57 17.98 8.24
N VAL A 13 13.49 19.26 7.91
CA VAL A 13 12.87 19.72 6.66
C VAL A 13 13.68 19.21 5.46
N LYS A 14 15.02 19.20 5.58
CA LYS A 14 15.91 18.58 4.59
C LYS A 14 15.64 17.08 4.44
N ASP A 15 15.56 16.33 5.54
CA ASP A 15 15.29 14.88 5.52
C ASP A 15 13.90 14.50 4.96
N ILE A 16 12.85 15.27 5.28
CA ILE A 16 11.49 15.03 4.77
C ILE A 16 11.42 15.30 3.26
N ALA A 17 12.09 16.36 2.82
CA ALA A 17 12.24 16.64 1.40
C ALA A 17 13.12 15.56 0.72
N GLU A 18 14.12 14.99 1.40
CA GLU A 18 15.03 13.95 0.87
C GLU A 18 14.35 12.57 0.72
N LYS A 19 13.52 12.13 1.68
CA LYS A 19 12.75 10.86 1.57
C LYS A 19 11.67 10.91 0.49
N SER A 20 11.10 12.09 0.25
CA SER A 20 10.20 12.28 -0.89
C SER A 20 10.97 12.18 -2.23
N ARG A 21 12.23 12.64 -2.26
CA ARG A 21 13.10 12.61 -3.46
C ARG A 21 13.53 11.21 -3.92
N GLU A 22 13.52 10.19 -3.06
CA GLU A 22 13.86 8.79 -3.38
C GLU A 22 12.97 8.13 -4.46
N VAL A 23 11.73 8.60 -4.60
CA VAL A 23 10.76 8.11 -5.60
C VAL A 23 10.42 9.15 -6.68
N GLY A 24 11.31 10.14 -6.87
CA GLY A 24 11.19 11.18 -7.91
C GLY A 24 10.34 12.39 -7.54
N LEU A 25 10.25 12.76 -6.25
CA LEU A 25 9.39 13.86 -5.76
C LEU A 25 10.24 15.04 -5.28
N GLU A 26 9.79 16.28 -5.44
CA GLU A 26 10.28 17.38 -4.59
C GLU A 26 9.13 17.84 -3.72
N ILE A 27 9.44 18.03 -2.44
CA ILE A 27 8.80 19.05 -1.64
C ILE A 27 9.74 20.25 -1.70
N ASN A 28 9.24 21.39 -2.16
CA ASN A 28 10.01 22.62 -2.24
C ASN A 28 10.16 23.22 -0.83
N ALA A 29 11.39 23.28 -0.31
CA ALA A 29 11.69 23.79 1.03
C ALA A 29 11.43 25.32 1.16
N ASP A 30 11.43 26.06 0.04
CA ASP A 30 11.37 27.53 0.05
C ASP A 30 9.99 28.14 0.28
N LYS A 31 8.93 27.32 0.39
CA LYS A 31 7.60 27.81 0.79
C LYS A 31 7.38 27.90 2.30
N THR A 32 8.41 27.63 3.10
CA THR A 32 8.40 27.88 4.55
C THR A 32 8.95 29.26 4.91
N LYS A 33 8.74 30.29 4.08
CA LYS A 33 8.76 31.67 4.58
C LYS A 33 7.46 31.90 5.34
N LEU A 34 7.53 31.73 6.66
CA LEU A 34 6.52 32.22 7.58
C LEU A 34 6.28 33.71 7.28
N ILE A 35 5.08 34.02 6.82
CA ILE A 35 4.52 35.37 6.88
C ILE A 35 4.41 35.72 8.35
N THR A 36 5.41 36.41 8.89
CA THR A 36 5.26 37.14 10.15
C THR A 36 4.42 38.37 9.86
N ASN A 37 3.09 38.23 9.81
CA ASN A 37 2.19 39.38 9.88
C ASN A 37 1.87 39.67 11.35
N SER A 38 2.27 40.86 11.75
CA SER A 38 2.28 41.44 13.09
C SER A 38 0.90 41.91 13.57
N THR A 39 -0.09 41.02 13.67
CA THR A 39 -1.45 41.39 14.13
C THR A 39 -2.11 40.46 15.15
N GLU A 40 -1.36 39.63 15.88
CA GLU A 40 -1.91 38.82 16.99
C GLU A 40 -1.39 39.23 18.38
N ARG A 41 -1.24 40.54 18.63
CA ARG A 41 -1.12 41.08 20.01
C ARG A 41 -2.46 41.50 20.62
N GLY A 42 -3.57 41.34 19.91
CA GLY A 42 -4.91 41.78 20.36
C GLY A 42 -5.76 40.73 21.10
N LEU A 43 -5.40 39.44 21.08
CA LEU A 43 -6.28 38.36 21.55
C LEU A 43 -5.82 37.63 22.83
N TRP A 44 -4.67 38.01 23.39
CA TRP A 44 -4.11 37.36 24.59
C TRP A 44 -4.39 38.09 25.92
N ASN A 45 -5.22 39.14 25.90
CA ASN A 45 -5.62 39.89 27.11
C ASN A 45 -7.01 39.52 27.67
N GLN A 46 -7.62 38.40 27.24
CA GLN A 46 -8.95 37.97 27.71
C GLN A 46 -9.00 36.61 28.42
N VAL A 47 -7.86 36.05 28.83
CA VAL A 47 -7.83 34.76 29.58
C VAL A 47 -6.99 34.88 30.86
N ARG A 48 -7.17 35.95 31.63
CA ARG A 48 -6.54 36.10 32.94
C ARG A 48 -7.39 36.88 33.94
N ILE A 49 -8.57 36.37 34.26
CA ILE A 49 -9.28 36.71 35.51
C ILE A 49 -10.00 35.45 36.01
N CYS A 50 -9.89 35.23 37.33
CA CYS A 50 -10.60 34.25 38.16
C CYS A 50 -9.93 32.88 38.38
N GLU A 51 -8.88 32.87 39.20
CA GLU A 51 -8.76 31.85 40.26
C GLU A 51 -9.23 32.46 41.60
N ASN A 52 -9.87 31.61 42.42
CA ASN A 52 -10.33 31.80 43.80
C ASN A 52 -11.69 32.47 44.03
N THR A 53 -12.75 31.65 44.12
CA THR A 53 -13.73 31.64 45.24
C THR A 53 -14.63 30.39 45.16
N MET A 54 -14.61 29.60 46.25
CA MET A 54 -15.73 28.85 46.85
C MET A 54 -16.58 27.82 46.06
N SER A 55 -16.62 26.62 46.67
CA SER A 55 -17.80 25.80 46.99
C SER A 55 -18.24 24.64 46.07
N ASP A 56 -18.74 23.62 46.77
CA ASP A 56 -19.05 22.26 46.37
C ASP A 56 -20.40 22.13 45.63
N ARG A 57 -20.64 22.97 44.61
CA ARG A 57 -21.84 22.92 43.75
C ARG A 57 -21.53 23.35 42.32
N ASP A 58 -21.26 22.38 41.43
CA ASP A 58 -21.72 22.39 40.02
C ASP A 58 -21.23 21.12 39.29
N ARG A 59 -22.05 20.06 39.34
CA ARG A 59 -21.95 18.98 38.34
C ARG A 59 -22.47 19.54 37.02
N VAL A 60 -21.57 19.85 36.08
CA VAL A 60 -21.96 20.12 34.68
C VAL A 60 -22.69 18.88 34.14
N THR A 61 -24.01 18.97 34.01
CA THR A 61 -24.82 17.90 33.42
C THR A 61 -24.39 17.69 31.97
N ARG A 62 -24.04 16.45 31.61
CA ARG A 62 -23.71 16.08 30.23
C ARG A 62 -24.99 16.09 29.41
N ILE A 63 -25.08 16.99 28.45
CA ILE A 63 -26.18 17.05 27.49
C ILE A 63 -25.80 16.17 26.31
N MET A 64 -26.59 15.15 26.03
CA MET A 64 -26.32 14.16 24.99
C MET A 64 -27.21 14.40 23.76
N CYS A 65 -26.70 14.10 22.58
CA CYS A 65 -27.51 14.06 21.37
C CYS A 65 -28.45 12.85 21.43
N ILE A 66 -29.77 13.06 21.30
CA ILE A 66 -30.78 11.98 21.37
C ILE A 66 -30.60 10.92 20.28
N ASN A 67 -30.01 11.25 19.13
CA ASN A 67 -29.83 10.31 18.02
C ASN A 67 -28.51 9.52 18.08
N CYS A 68 -27.40 10.15 18.50
CA CYS A 68 -26.07 9.53 18.43
C CYS A 68 -25.31 9.43 19.74
N ASN A 69 -25.91 9.88 20.86
CA ASN A 69 -25.32 9.84 22.19
C ASN A 69 -23.91 10.47 22.30
N ILE A 70 -23.62 11.49 21.49
CA ILE A 70 -22.42 12.33 21.66
C ILE A 70 -22.74 13.49 22.61
N CYS A 71 -21.79 13.85 23.48
CA CYS A 71 -21.90 15.00 24.36
C CYS A 71 -21.88 16.31 23.55
N VAL A 72 -22.91 17.14 23.72
CA VAL A 72 -23.10 18.41 22.98
C VAL A 72 -22.96 19.64 23.88
N ASN A 73 -22.18 19.56 24.95
CA ASN A 73 -21.95 20.70 25.85
C ASN A 73 -21.18 21.84 25.16
N THR A 74 -20.24 21.50 24.26
CA THR A 74 -19.42 22.45 23.49
C THR A 74 -19.71 22.43 21.99
N LEU A 75 -20.65 21.59 21.53
CA LEU A 75 -21.02 21.44 20.13
C LEU A 75 -22.32 22.19 19.82
N ARG A 76 -22.44 22.67 18.56
CA ARG A 76 -23.69 23.24 18.07
C ARG A 76 -24.82 22.22 18.15
N ARG A 77 -25.93 22.60 18.78
CA ARG A 77 -27.06 21.74 19.11
C ARG A 77 -28.40 22.41 18.84
N TYR A 78 -29.41 21.59 18.55
CA TYR A 78 -30.77 22.02 18.24
C TYR A 78 -31.75 21.30 19.17
N ARG A 79 -32.85 21.96 19.55
CA ARG A 79 -33.94 21.31 20.30
C ARG A 79 -34.72 20.42 19.34
N ALA A 80 -34.84 19.14 19.66
CA ALA A 80 -35.41 18.12 18.77
C ALA A 80 -36.85 18.46 18.32
N LEU A 81 -37.66 19.03 19.23
CA LEU A 81 -39.06 19.40 18.97
C LEU A 81 -39.24 20.81 18.35
N GLU A 82 -38.20 21.64 18.33
CA GLU A 82 -38.24 22.96 17.66
C GLU A 82 -37.73 22.92 16.20
N LEU A 83 -37.39 21.72 15.72
CA LEU A 83 -37.05 21.51 14.32
C LEU A 83 -38.31 21.55 13.45
N ASN A 84 -38.12 21.65 12.14
CA ASN A 84 -39.22 21.52 11.19
C ASN A 84 -39.99 20.21 11.45
N ILE A 85 -41.33 20.27 11.44
CA ILE A 85 -42.22 19.14 11.80
C ILE A 85 -41.85 17.81 11.10
N ARG A 86 -41.37 17.86 9.85
CA ARG A 86 -40.94 16.68 9.10
C ARG A 86 -39.62 16.11 9.63
N VAL A 87 -38.68 17.00 9.95
CA VAL A 87 -37.40 16.64 10.56
C VAL A 87 -37.64 16.04 11.94
N THR A 88 -38.54 16.62 12.74
CA THR A 88 -38.94 16.08 14.05
C THR A 88 -39.61 14.71 13.93
N THR A 89 -40.55 14.54 12.99
CA THR A 89 -41.24 13.24 12.77
C THR A 89 -40.25 12.15 12.37
N LEU A 90 -39.33 12.46 11.44
CA LEU A 90 -38.31 11.52 11.00
C LEU A 90 -37.32 11.19 12.13
N LEU A 91 -36.92 12.20 12.92
CA LEU A 91 -36.08 11.99 14.09
C LEU A 91 -36.76 11.07 15.12
N CYS A 92 -38.05 11.27 15.41
CA CYS A 92 -38.82 10.39 16.30
C CYS A 92 -38.84 8.94 15.80
N SER A 93 -38.91 8.72 14.48
CA SER A 93 -38.84 7.36 13.91
C SER A 93 -37.47 6.71 14.09
N TRP A 94 -36.38 7.49 14.05
CA TRP A 94 -35.02 6.98 14.17
C TRP A 94 -34.65 6.57 15.59
N VAL A 95 -35.26 7.22 16.59
CA VAL A 95 -34.97 6.96 18.00
C VAL A 95 -36.01 6.05 18.66
N TYR A 96 -37.05 5.60 17.94
CA TYR A 96 -38.06 4.68 18.47
C TYR A 96 -37.40 3.39 19.00
N PRO A 97 -37.77 2.91 20.21
CA PRO A 97 -38.93 3.27 21.02
C PRO A 97 -38.78 4.47 21.98
N GLN A 98 -37.63 5.17 21.97
CA GLN A 98 -37.40 6.30 22.87
C GLN A 98 -38.27 7.51 22.48
N ILE A 99 -39.03 8.05 23.45
CA ILE A 99 -39.90 9.22 23.23
C ILE A 99 -39.06 10.50 23.30
N VAL A 100 -39.16 11.33 22.27
CA VAL A 100 -38.49 12.65 22.22
C VAL A 100 -39.26 13.67 23.07
N THR A 101 -38.55 14.34 23.97
CA THR A 101 -39.05 15.35 24.91
C THR A 101 -38.57 16.76 24.56
N GLU A 102 -39.15 17.80 25.17
CA GLU A 102 -38.77 19.21 24.96
C GLU A 102 -37.33 19.55 25.40
N THR A 103 -36.76 18.71 26.27
CA THR A 103 -35.38 18.85 26.74
C THR A 103 -34.35 18.24 25.80
N ASP A 104 -34.78 17.39 24.87
CA ASP A 104 -33.86 16.63 24.02
C ASP A 104 -33.18 17.48 22.96
N LYS A 105 -31.89 17.20 22.77
CA LYS A 105 -31.02 17.93 21.86
C LYS A 105 -30.52 17.02 20.75
N VAL A 106 -30.36 17.59 19.57
CA VAL A 106 -29.74 16.94 18.41
C VAL A 106 -28.47 17.69 18.06
N CYS A 107 -27.36 16.98 17.86
CA CYS A 107 -26.12 17.60 17.40
C CYS A 107 -26.26 18.07 15.95
N HIS A 108 -25.49 19.09 15.55
CA HIS A 108 -25.54 19.63 14.19
C HIS A 108 -25.38 18.59 13.06
N PRO A 109 -24.48 17.59 13.15
CA PRO A 109 -24.41 16.53 12.15
C PRO A 109 -25.68 15.68 12.04
N CYS A 110 -26.31 15.32 13.16
CA CYS A 110 -27.57 14.56 13.13
C CYS A 110 -28.69 15.40 12.56
N TRP A 111 -28.76 16.69 12.91
CA TRP A 111 -29.73 17.61 12.33
C TRP A 111 -29.59 17.73 10.80
N LEU A 112 -28.37 17.91 10.29
CA LEU A 112 -28.09 17.94 8.84
C LEU A 112 -28.53 16.64 8.15
N ARG A 113 -28.23 15.49 8.78
CA ARG A 113 -28.62 14.17 8.25
C ARG A 113 -30.13 14.04 8.15
N THR A 114 -30.85 14.38 9.23
CA THR A 114 -32.32 14.32 9.24
C THR A 114 -32.93 15.33 8.27
N GLN A 115 -32.33 16.51 8.10
CA GLN A 115 -32.80 17.51 7.15
C GLN A 115 -32.63 17.09 5.68
N ARG A 116 -31.51 16.43 5.32
CA ARG A 116 -31.30 15.88 3.97
C ARG A 116 -32.32 14.79 3.65
N GLU A 117 -32.59 13.92 4.61
CA GLU A 117 -33.53 12.81 4.43
C GLU A 117 -34.99 13.28 4.37
N ALA A 118 -35.35 14.29 5.17
CA ALA A 118 -36.65 14.96 5.08
C ALA A 118 -36.86 15.72 3.75
N ARG A 119 -35.78 16.11 3.05
CA ARG A 119 -35.85 16.70 1.71
C ARG A 119 -36.02 15.64 0.62
N ARG A 120 -35.34 14.50 0.74
CA ARG A 120 -35.45 13.37 -0.23
C ARG A 120 -36.85 12.77 -0.27
N THR A 121 -37.53 12.70 0.86
CA THR A 121 -38.93 12.23 0.94
C THR A 121 -39.93 13.22 0.35
N HIS A 122 -39.52 14.46 0.02
CA HIS A 122 -40.38 15.48 -0.59
C HIS A 122 -40.41 15.43 -2.12
N ASP A 123 -39.33 14.99 -2.77
CA ASP A 123 -39.24 14.99 -4.24
C ASP A 123 -40.04 13.87 -4.92
N VAL A 124 -40.62 12.94 -4.16
CA VAL A 124 -41.44 11.84 -4.70
C VAL A 124 -42.92 12.23 -4.89
N ASN A 125 -43.37 13.36 -4.32
CA ASN A 125 -44.78 13.78 -4.35
C ASN A 125 -44.98 15.17 -5.03
N ARG A 126 -44.69 15.28 -6.34
CA ARG A 126 -45.09 16.43 -7.16
C ARG A 126 -46.00 15.98 -8.32
N PRO A 127 -47.14 16.65 -8.62
CA PRO A 127 -48.09 16.20 -9.63
C PRO A 127 -47.52 16.33 -11.05
N GLN A 128 -47.71 15.30 -11.88
CA GLN A 128 -47.33 15.31 -13.30
C GLN A 128 -48.22 16.25 -14.10
N SER A 129 -47.61 17.21 -14.79
CA SER A 129 -48.25 18.03 -15.82
C SER A 129 -48.26 17.28 -17.16
N THR A 130 -49.44 17.22 -17.73
CA THR A 130 -49.86 16.69 -19.03
C THR A 130 -49.06 17.25 -20.21
N ILE A 131 -48.67 16.36 -21.13
CA ILE A 131 -48.44 16.69 -22.54
C ILE A 131 -49.35 15.76 -23.35
N GLU A 132 -50.25 16.39 -24.11
CA GLU A 132 -51.25 15.79 -25.01
C GLU A 132 -50.59 15.34 -26.32
N GLU A 133 -51.10 14.25 -26.92
CA GLU A 133 -51.41 14.14 -28.36
C GLU A 133 -52.12 12.78 -28.66
N PRO A 134 -52.81 12.60 -29.81
CA PRO A 134 -54.27 12.68 -29.89
C PRO A 134 -54.99 11.34 -30.21
N SER A 135 -56.32 11.46 -30.25
CA SER A 135 -57.39 10.46 -30.22
C SER A 135 -57.70 9.69 -31.52
N THR A 136 -58.52 8.63 -31.34
CA THR A 136 -59.45 7.91 -32.27
C THR A 136 -58.82 6.87 -33.21
N ALA A 137 -59.39 5.70 -33.52
CA ALA A 137 -60.57 4.92 -33.10
C ALA A 137 -60.47 3.49 -33.73
N ASP A 138 -61.27 2.57 -33.20
CA ASP A 138 -61.82 1.32 -33.81
C ASP A 138 -60.98 0.02 -33.96
N GLU A 139 -61.37 -0.96 -33.12
CA GLU A 139 -61.62 -2.42 -33.27
C GLU A 139 -61.49 -3.13 -34.65
N PRO A 140 -61.61 -4.49 -34.75
CA PRO A 140 -61.33 -5.60 -33.82
C PRO A 140 -60.66 -6.86 -34.47
N ILE A 141 -60.14 -7.75 -33.60
CA ILE A 141 -60.16 -9.24 -33.63
C ILE A 141 -60.13 -10.00 -34.99
N LEU A 142 -59.10 -10.82 -35.24
CA LEU A 142 -59.27 -12.22 -35.67
C LEU A 142 -58.04 -13.11 -35.41
N ALA A 143 -58.30 -14.30 -34.88
CA ALA A 143 -57.38 -15.36 -34.52
C ALA A 143 -56.99 -16.26 -35.71
N GLY A 144 -55.86 -16.98 -35.56
CA GLY A 144 -55.41 -18.09 -36.42
C GLY A 144 -53.94 -18.46 -36.08
N VAL A 145 -53.65 -19.18 -35.00
CA VAL A 145 -53.61 -20.65 -34.86
C VAL A 145 -52.27 -21.28 -35.32
N GLN A 146 -51.52 -21.75 -34.30
CA GLN A 146 -50.59 -22.92 -34.23
C GLN A 146 -49.29 -22.93 -35.05
N SER A 147 -48.13 -23.41 -34.58
CA SER A 147 -47.67 -23.94 -33.27
C SER A 147 -46.20 -24.37 -33.40
N CYS A 148 -45.38 -24.16 -32.36
CA CYS A 148 -44.37 -25.11 -31.82
C CYS A 148 -43.59 -24.42 -30.67
N VAL A 149 -44.08 -24.43 -29.43
CA VAL A 149 -43.75 -25.38 -28.34
C VAL A 149 -42.23 -25.53 -28.16
N SER A 150 -41.62 -24.91 -27.14
CA SER A 150 -41.41 -25.62 -25.86
C SER A 150 -41.33 -24.70 -24.62
N ASN A 151 -42.27 -24.90 -23.70
CA ASN A 151 -42.24 -24.68 -22.25
C ASN A 151 -41.18 -23.72 -21.67
N GLU A 152 -41.53 -22.44 -21.53
CA GLU A 152 -40.99 -21.62 -20.45
C GLU A 152 -41.70 -21.99 -19.15
N GLU A 153 -40.98 -22.68 -18.28
CA GLU A 153 -41.35 -22.81 -16.88
C GLU A 153 -41.47 -21.43 -16.25
N VAL A 154 -42.66 -21.16 -15.72
CA VAL A 154 -42.98 -20.06 -14.80
C VAL A 154 -41.87 -19.93 -13.75
N ARG A 155 -41.10 -18.85 -13.79
CA ARG A 155 -40.17 -18.49 -12.70
C ARG A 155 -40.67 -17.25 -11.99
N HIS A 156 -41.27 -17.49 -10.84
CA HIS A 156 -41.52 -16.52 -9.79
C HIS A 156 -40.31 -15.60 -9.57
N ALA A 157 -40.57 -14.31 -9.39
CA ALA A 157 -39.59 -13.32 -8.96
C ALA A 157 -38.95 -13.76 -7.62
N PRO A 158 -37.62 -13.74 -7.45
CA PRO A 158 -37.02 -14.06 -6.18
C PRO A 158 -37.12 -12.85 -5.26
N ASN A 159 -37.96 -12.97 -4.23
CA ASN A 159 -38.00 -12.08 -3.07
C ASN A 159 -36.59 -11.93 -2.47
N GLY A 160 -35.94 -10.80 -2.74
CA GLY A 160 -34.66 -10.43 -2.14
C GLY A 160 -34.88 -9.74 -0.80
N LEU A 161 -34.23 -10.26 0.26
CA LEU A 161 -34.19 -9.65 1.58
C LEU A 161 -32.96 -8.75 1.68
N THR A 162 -33.14 -7.46 1.94
CA THR A 162 -32.01 -6.54 2.18
C THR A 162 -31.60 -6.58 3.65
N LEU A 163 -30.34 -6.91 3.93
CA LEU A 163 -29.77 -6.88 5.28
C LEU A 163 -28.84 -5.67 5.41
N PRO A 164 -29.12 -4.69 6.29
CA PRO A 164 -28.38 -3.43 6.34
C PRO A 164 -26.94 -3.57 6.85
N ASP A 165 -26.73 -4.49 7.81
CA ASP A 165 -25.43 -4.69 8.48
C ASP A 165 -24.65 -5.90 7.95
N TYR A 166 -25.22 -6.62 6.98
CA TYR A 166 -24.60 -7.78 6.37
C TYR A 166 -24.43 -7.58 4.88
N ARG A 167 -23.28 -8.04 4.38
CA ARG A 167 -22.95 -7.99 2.96
C ARG A 167 -22.69 -9.39 2.44
N ARG A 168 -22.72 -9.58 1.13
CA ARG A 168 -22.39 -10.86 0.50
C ARG A 168 -21.67 -10.72 -0.82
N ALA A 169 -20.97 -11.79 -1.16
CA ALA A 169 -20.45 -11.97 -2.51
C ALA A 169 -21.55 -12.35 -3.52
N ALA A 170 -21.25 -12.15 -4.79
CA ALA A 170 -22.00 -12.76 -5.88
C ALA A 170 -21.89 -14.29 -5.84
N ASN A 171 -22.99 -14.99 -6.13
CA ASN A 171 -23.02 -16.46 -6.15
C ASN A 171 -22.63 -16.98 -7.54
N ASN A 172 -21.34 -16.92 -7.88
CA ASN A 172 -20.81 -17.44 -9.15
C ASN A 172 -19.54 -18.28 -8.90
N ASN A 173 -19.29 -19.23 -9.80
CA ASN A 173 -18.13 -20.15 -9.73
C ASN A 173 -16.98 -19.77 -10.67
N ASN A 174 -17.19 -18.81 -11.58
CA ASN A 174 -16.25 -18.49 -12.66
C ASN A 174 -15.22 -17.41 -12.29
N ARG A 175 -15.38 -16.76 -11.14
CA ARG A 175 -14.48 -15.70 -10.68
C ARG A 175 -14.14 -15.86 -9.21
N CYS A 176 -12.99 -15.33 -8.82
CA CYS A 176 -12.64 -15.17 -7.42
C CYS A 176 -13.61 -14.19 -6.74
N VAL A 177 -13.87 -14.41 -5.46
CA VAL A 177 -14.68 -13.52 -4.61
C VAL A 177 -14.08 -12.12 -4.47
N PHE A 178 -12.75 -12.01 -4.58
CA PHE A 178 -12.04 -10.73 -4.62
C PHE A 178 -12.17 -10.08 -5.99
N LYS A 179 -12.59 -8.82 -5.99
CA LYS A 179 -12.77 -8.02 -7.20
C LYS A 179 -11.44 -7.91 -7.97
N ASP A 180 -11.53 -7.85 -9.30
CA ASP A 180 -10.40 -7.64 -10.22
C ASP A 180 -9.31 -8.72 -10.18
N CYS A 181 -9.62 -9.89 -9.62
CA CYS A 181 -8.74 -11.05 -9.65
C CYS A 181 -8.84 -11.78 -11.01
N ASN A 182 -7.68 -11.95 -11.65
CA ASN A 182 -7.54 -12.62 -12.96
C ASN A 182 -7.04 -14.07 -12.85
N SER A 183 -7.10 -14.68 -11.66
CA SER A 183 -6.62 -16.05 -11.47
C SER A 183 -7.60 -17.06 -12.08
N THR A 184 -7.05 -18.01 -12.84
CA THR A 184 -7.80 -19.11 -13.47
C THR A 184 -7.96 -20.32 -12.53
N THR A 185 -7.10 -20.45 -11.52
CA THR A 185 -7.15 -21.55 -10.55
C THR A 185 -7.99 -21.13 -9.35
N LEU A 186 -9.18 -21.71 -9.23
CA LEU A 186 -10.19 -21.35 -8.25
C LEU A 186 -10.56 -22.54 -7.36
N HIS A 187 -10.60 -22.28 -6.05
CA HIS A 187 -10.92 -23.28 -5.02
C HIS A 187 -12.31 -23.06 -4.47
N GLY A 188 -12.98 -24.15 -4.12
CA GLY A 188 -14.17 -24.10 -3.27
C GLY A 188 -13.83 -23.49 -1.91
N ILE A 189 -14.84 -22.95 -1.23
CA ILE A 189 -14.71 -22.42 0.14
C ILE A 189 -15.46 -23.40 1.05
N SER A 190 -14.92 -23.77 2.22
CA SER A 190 -15.58 -24.70 3.15
C SER A 190 -16.67 -23.98 3.95
N ASP A 191 -17.73 -24.67 4.37
CA ASP A 191 -18.81 -24.06 5.17
C ASP A 191 -18.29 -23.53 6.51
N LYS A 192 -17.28 -24.17 7.08
CA LYS A 192 -16.59 -23.65 8.28
C LYS A 192 -15.90 -22.31 8.01
N LEU A 193 -15.16 -22.17 6.90
CA LEU A 193 -14.56 -20.88 6.53
C LEU A 193 -15.63 -19.83 6.20
N ARG A 194 -16.74 -20.21 5.55
CA ARG A 194 -17.88 -19.30 5.33
C ARG A 194 -18.45 -18.77 6.65
N ALA A 195 -18.65 -19.65 7.63
CA ALA A 195 -19.14 -19.28 8.96
C ALA A 195 -18.17 -18.33 9.68
N VAL A 196 -16.85 -18.59 9.59
CA VAL A 196 -15.82 -17.72 10.17
C VAL A 196 -15.82 -16.33 9.53
N VAL A 197 -15.87 -16.24 8.20
CA VAL A 197 -15.90 -14.94 7.50
C VAL A 197 -17.18 -14.18 7.81
N LEU A 198 -18.32 -14.88 7.86
CA LEU A 198 -19.60 -14.28 8.22
C LEU A 198 -19.59 -13.72 9.65
N SER A 199 -19.11 -14.51 10.61
CA SER A 199 -19.09 -14.13 12.03
C SER A 199 -18.12 -12.99 12.32
N ASN A 200 -16.93 -13.01 11.70
CA ASN A 200 -15.90 -12.01 11.98
C ASN A 200 -16.04 -10.71 11.19
N HIS A 201 -16.62 -10.76 9.98
CA HIS A 201 -16.62 -9.64 9.03
C HIS A 201 -18.01 -9.23 8.54
N ASN A 202 -19.08 -9.81 9.11
CA ASN A 202 -20.46 -9.63 8.66
C ASN A 202 -20.64 -9.85 7.14
N TYR A 203 -19.83 -10.76 6.57
CA TYR A 203 -19.77 -10.98 5.14
C TYR A 203 -20.08 -12.43 4.77
N TYR A 204 -21.17 -12.64 4.04
CA TYR A 204 -21.61 -13.96 3.59
C TYR A 204 -20.98 -14.35 2.26
N ILE A 205 -20.45 -15.57 2.21
CA ILE A 205 -19.89 -16.17 1.00
C ILE A 205 -20.85 -17.28 0.53
N PRO A 206 -21.50 -17.13 -0.64
CA PRO A 206 -22.39 -18.14 -1.18
C PRO A 206 -21.71 -19.48 -1.51
N LYS A 207 -22.51 -20.55 -1.70
CA LYS A 207 -22.01 -21.91 -1.98
C LYS A 207 -21.20 -22.01 -3.28
N LEU A 208 -21.59 -21.29 -4.33
CA LEU A 208 -20.89 -21.34 -5.61
C LEU A 208 -19.67 -20.41 -5.66
N ALA A 209 -19.54 -19.47 -4.72
CA ALA A 209 -18.39 -18.58 -4.67
C ALA A 209 -17.07 -19.37 -4.58
N ARG A 210 -16.05 -18.86 -5.26
CA ARG A 210 -14.70 -19.45 -5.30
C ARG A 210 -13.64 -18.41 -4.94
N VAL A 211 -12.45 -18.88 -4.59
CA VAL A 211 -11.29 -18.04 -4.25
C VAL A 211 -10.02 -18.63 -4.85
N CYS A 212 -9.08 -17.81 -5.32
CA CYS A 212 -7.78 -18.28 -5.80
C CYS A 212 -6.79 -18.52 -4.64
N SER A 213 -5.72 -19.28 -4.88
CA SER A 213 -4.70 -19.58 -3.86
C SER A 213 -4.06 -18.32 -3.27
N GLU A 214 -3.79 -17.31 -4.10
CA GLU A 214 -3.17 -16.05 -3.66
C GLU A 214 -4.09 -15.26 -2.72
N HIS A 215 -5.36 -15.12 -3.06
CA HIS A 215 -6.30 -14.38 -2.20
C HIS A 215 -6.67 -15.17 -0.95
N LEU A 216 -6.73 -16.49 -1.06
CA LEU A 216 -6.91 -17.38 0.08
C LEU A 216 -5.77 -17.21 1.10
N SER A 217 -4.51 -17.17 0.64
CA SER A 217 -3.35 -16.95 1.51
C SER A 217 -3.18 -15.51 1.99
N SER A 218 -3.62 -14.52 1.20
CA SER A 218 -3.57 -13.09 1.57
C SER A 218 -4.36 -12.77 2.83
N ASN A 219 -5.43 -13.53 3.10
CA ASN A 219 -6.28 -13.41 4.28
C ASN A 219 -6.85 -11.98 4.50
N LEU A 220 -7.18 -11.29 3.41
CA LEU A 220 -7.73 -9.92 3.40
C LEU A 220 -9.28 -9.89 3.33
N TRP A 221 -9.95 -10.85 3.96
CA TRP A 221 -11.40 -11.03 3.89
C TRP A 221 -12.19 -9.82 4.41
N GLU A 222 -11.62 -9.06 5.35
CA GLU A 222 -12.18 -7.82 5.87
C GLU A 222 -12.45 -6.77 4.77
N THR A 223 -11.71 -6.83 3.67
CA THR A 223 -11.84 -5.88 2.55
C THR A 223 -13.07 -6.14 1.69
N LEU A 224 -13.61 -7.37 1.73
CA LEU A 224 -14.74 -7.77 0.91
C LEU A 224 -16.02 -7.00 1.27
N TYR A 225 -16.20 -6.67 2.55
CA TYR A 225 -17.37 -5.91 3.01
C TYR A 225 -17.52 -4.58 2.26
N TYR A 226 -16.41 -3.88 2.07
CA TYR A 226 -16.34 -2.56 1.41
C TYR A 226 -16.10 -2.65 -0.10
N SER A 227 -16.02 -3.86 -0.66
CA SER A 227 -15.74 -4.03 -2.08
C SER A 227 -16.93 -3.60 -2.94
N ALA A 228 -16.66 -3.02 -4.11
CA ALA A 228 -17.73 -2.55 -5.00
C ALA A 228 -18.63 -3.68 -5.57
N ASN A 229 -18.18 -4.94 -5.53
CA ASN A 229 -18.97 -6.12 -5.93
C ASN A 229 -19.74 -6.77 -4.75
N SER A 230 -19.72 -6.12 -3.59
CA SER A 230 -20.44 -6.51 -2.38
C SER A 230 -21.92 -6.15 -2.49
N LEU A 231 -22.80 -7.09 -2.15
CA LEU A 231 -24.26 -6.95 -2.25
C LEU A 231 -24.90 -7.00 -0.85
N ASP A 232 -25.99 -6.28 -0.62
CA ASP A 232 -26.80 -6.32 0.62
C ASP A 232 -28.12 -7.10 0.47
N THR A 233 -28.48 -7.50 -0.75
CA THR A 233 -29.70 -8.28 -1.02
C THR A 233 -29.42 -9.78 -0.96
N PHE A 234 -30.17 -10.54 -0.16
CA PHE A 234 -30.02 -11.98 0.06
C PHE A 234 -31.27 -12.74 -0.41
N THR A 235 -31.11 -13.96 -0.91
CA THR A 235 -32.26 -14.85 -1.15
C THR A 235 -32.62 -15.63 0.12
N ALA A 236 -33.86 -16.13 0.20
CA ALA A 236 -34.28 -16.99 1.31
C ALA A 236 -33.32 -18.19 1.51
N ASP A 237 -32.87 -18.84 0.44
CA ASP A 237 -31.91 -19.95 0.50
C ASP A 237 -30.56 -19.54 1.08
N GLN A 238 -30.10 -18.31 0.78
CA GLN A 238 -28.85 -17.77 1.31
C GLN A 238 -28.99 -17.48 2.80
N VAL A 239 -30.13 -16.94 3.23
CA VAL A 239 -30.43 -16.70 4.64
C VAL A 239 -30.55 -18.04 5.39
N GLN A 240 -31.20 -19.05 4.83
CA GLN A 240 -31.24 -20.39 5.40
C GLN A 240 -29.85 -21.03 5.49
N HIS A 241 -28.99 -20.80 4.50
CA HIS A 241 -27.60 -21.25 4.56
C HIS A 241 -26.82 -20.56 5.68
N VAL A 242 -27.04 -19.25 5.91
CA VAL A 242 -26.50 -18.55 7.08
C VAL A 242 -26.96 -19.22 8.38
N PHE A 243 -28.25 -19.51 8.52
CA PHE A 243 -28.80 -20.20 9.70
C PHE A 243 -28.29 -21.63 9.86
N SER A 244 -27.87 -22.29 8.78
CA SER A 244 -27.24 -23.62 8.85
C SER A 244 -25.92 -23.59 9.62
N PHE A 245 -25.25 -22.44 9.67
CA PHE A 245 -24.02 -22.28 10.47
C PHE A 245 -24.30 -22.20 11.98
N ILE A 246 -25.51 -21.81 12.41
CA ILE A 246 -25.86 -21.73 13.83
C ILE A 246 -25.94 -23.11 14.49
N LYS A 247 -26.22 -24.16 13.70
CA LYS A 247 -26.22 -25.56 14.18
C LYS A 247 -24.82 -26.17 14.30
N VAL A 248 -23.83 -25.57 13.65
CA VAL A 248 -22.44 -25.97 13.77
C VAL A 248 -21.85 -25.07 14.84
N ASN A 249 -21.69 -25.57 16.07
CA ASN A 249 -20.85 -24.91 17.05
C ASN A 249 -19.49 -24.65 16.38
N THR A 250 -19.25 -23.44 15.90
CA THR A 250 -17.93 -22.96 15.50
C THR A 250 -17.08 -22.67 16.74
N THR A 251 -17.25 -23.46 17.79
CA THR A 251 -16.23 -23.61 18.81
C THR A 251 -15.08 -24.28 18.09
N MET A 252 -14.12 -23.47 17.67
CA MET A 252 -12.84 -23.99 17.21
C MET A 252 -12.30 -24.83 18.36
N ASP A 253 -12.27 -26.14 18.17
CA ASP A 253 -11.72 -27.05 19.15
C ASP A 253 -10.19 -26.92 19.09
N PHE A 254 -9.67 -26.05 19.95
CA PHE A 254 -8.23 -25.85 20.11
C PHE A 254 -7.61 -26.86 21.09
N GLU A 255 -8.38 -27.79 21.66
CA GLU A 255 -7.79 -28.96 22.30
C GLU A 255 -7.35 -29.98 21.23
N ASN A 256 -8.09 -30.08 20.12
CA ASN A 256 -7.76 -30.91 18.95
C ASN A 256 -7.45 -30.07 17.70
N ILE A 257 -6.46 -29.17 17.82
CA ILE A 257 -6.04 -28.25 16.75
C ILE A 257 -5.81 -28.94 15.39
N LEU A 258 -5.29 -30.17 15.41
CA LEU A 258 -4.99 -30.95 14.19
C LEU A 258 -6.24 -31.53 13.51
N GLU A 259 -7.38 -31.59 14.19
CA GLU A 259 -8.66 -32.05 13.64
C GLU A 259 -9.48 -30.90 13.01
N MET A 260 -9.01 -29.65 13.14
CA MET A 260 -9.64 -28.48 12.53
C MET A 260 -9.69 -28.60 11.00
N ASP A 261 -10.64 -27.95 10.33
CA ASP A 261 -10.60 -27.86 8.85
C ASP A 261 -9.35 -27.10 8.40
N ASP A 262 -8.60 -27.64 7.44
CA ASP A 262 -7.29 -27.10 7.04
C ASP A 262 -7.35 -25.64 6.63
N ARG A 263 -8.44 -25.21 5.99
CA ARG A 263 -8.63 -23.81 5.57
C ARG A 263 -8.91 -22.88 6.74
N VAL A 264 -9.65 -23.35 7.75
CA VAL A 264 -9.89 -22.58 8.97
C VAL A 264 -8.60 -22.48 9.78
N PHE A 265 -7.86 -23.57 9.87
CA PHE A 265 -6.55 -23.61 10.52
C PHE A 265 -5.61 -22.59 9.85
N GLU A 266 -5.45 -22.65 8.54
CA GLU A 266 -4.57 -21.74 7.80
C GLU A 266 -5.02 -20.26 7.89
N TYR A 267 -6.34 -20.00 7.93
CA TYR A 267 -6.87 -18.66 8.14
C TYR A 267 -6.40 -18.04 9.47
N TRP A 268 -6.50 -18.80 10.57
CA TRP A 268 -6.20 -18.31 11.91
C TRP A 268 -4.71 -18.34 12.23
N ILE A 269 -4.01 -19.39 11.81
CA ILE A 269 -2.60 -19.66 12.14
C ILE A 269 -1.66 -19.01 11.12
N GLY A 270 -2.11 -18.86 9.87
CA GLY A 270 -1.31 -18.33 8.77
C GLY A 270 -0.40 -19.36 8.10
N PHE A 271 -0.41 -20.62 8.57
CA PHE A 271 0.38 -21.73 8.04
C PHE A 271 -0.49 -22.96 7.84
N THR A 272 -0.06 -23.86 6.95
CA THR A 272 -0.69 -25.18 6.80
C THR A 272 -0.35 -26.07 8.00
N LYS A 273 -1.12 -27.13 8.21
CA LYS A 273 -0.87 -28.08 9.32
C LYS A 273 0.47 -28.79 9.18
N GLU A 274 0.92 -29.06 7.96
CA GLU A 274 2.22 -29.68 7.70
C GLU A 274 3.36 -28.80 8.22
N LYS A 275 3.29 -27.49 7.93
CA LYS A 275 4.27 -26.52 8.45
C LYS A 275 4.20 -26.40 9.96
N PHE A 276 3.00 -26.42 10.53
CA PHE A 276 2.81 -26.40 11.98
C PHE A 276 3.42 -27.65 12.66
N ASN A 277 3.17 -28.84 12.11
CA ASN A 277 3.75 -30.09 12.61
C ASN A 277 5.27 -30.12 12.46
N SER A 278 5.82 -29.57 11.37
CA SER A 278 7.27 -29.39 11.19
C SER A 278 7.89 -28.61 12.36
N ILE A 279 7.23 -27.55 12.85
CA ILE A 279 7.71 -26.80 14.02
C ILE A 279 7.70 -27.69 15.29
N LEU A 280 6.65 -28.49 15.48
CA LEU A 280 6.56 -29.39 16.63
C LEU A 280 7.62 -30.50 16.61
N GLU A 281 7.97 -30.98 15.42
CA GLU A 281 9.03 -31.99 15.20
C GLU A 281 10.43 -31.38 15.41
N GLU A 282 10.67 -30.18 14.88
CA GLU A 282 11.93 -29.44 15.03
C GLU A 282 12.16 -28.95 16.47
N VAL A 283 11.07 -28.75 17.24
CA VAL A 283 11.12 -28.25 18.61
C VAL A 283 10.33 -29.16 19.57
N PRO A 284 10.86 -30.35 19.92
CA PRO A 284 10.14 -31.32 20.75
C PRO A 284 9.72 -30.80 22.13
N ARG A 285 10.47 -29.83 22.68
CA ARG A 285 10.19 -29.18 23.98
C ARG A 285 8.83 -28.49 24.03
N ILE A 286 8.25 -28.16 22.87
CA ILE A 286 6.86 -27.68 22.78
C ILE A 286 5.88 -28.77 23.22
N ASN A 287 6.07 -30.01 22.78
CA ASN A 287 5.18 -31.14 23.13
C ASN A 287 5.34 -31.57 24.59
N GLU A 288 6.54 -31.43 25.15
CA GLU A 288 6.82 -31.69 26.57
C GLU A 288 6.19 -30.63 27.50
N THR A 289 5.95 -29.43 26.96
CA THR A 289 5.36 -28.33 27.71
C THR A 289 3.86 -28.52 27.86
N ARG A 290 3.35 -28.38 29.10
CA ARG A 290 1.91 -28.45 29.37
C ARG A 290 1.16 -27.43 28.52
N LYS A 291 0.20 -27.90 27.71
CA LYS A 291 -0.54 -27.10 26.71
C LYS A 291 0.37 -26.39 25.70
N GLY A 292 1.53 -26.95 25.37
CA GLY A 292 2.49 -26.30 24.49
C GLY A 292 2.01 -26.18 23.05
N CYS A 293 1.36 -27.21 22.50
CA CYS A 293 0.74 -27.15 21.17
C CYS A 293 -0.32 -26.03 21.09
N LEU A 294 -1.19 -25.91 22.11
CA LEU A 294 -2.13 -24.80 22.24
C LEU A 294 -1.42 -23.45 22.34
N GLY A 295 -0.35 -23.36 23.13
CA GLY A 295 0.45 -22.13 23.26
C GLY A 295 1.09 -21.70 21.95
N LEU A 296 1.58 -22.66 21.14
CA LEU A 296 2.10 -22.41 19.80
C LEU A 296 1.01 -21.90 18.87
N ALA A 297 -0.13 -22.58 18.81
CA ALA A 297 -1.26 -22.14 18.00
C ALA A 297 -1.73 -20.73 18.40
N ALA A 298 -1.84 -20.46 19.70
CA ALA A 298 -2.23 -19.15 20.20
C ALA A 298 -1.21 -18.04 19.87
N LEU A 299 0.10 -18.31 19.98
CA LEU A 299 1.14 -17.37 19.59
C LEU A 299 1.08 -17.06 18.09
N LEU A 300 0.98 -18.09 17.25
CA LEU A 300 0.89 -17.92 15.80
C LEU A 300 -0.41 -17.19 15.40
N MET A 301 -1.54 -17.51 16.03
CA MET A 301 -2.79 -16.76 15.87
C MET A 301 -2.61 -15.29 16.21
N LYS A 302 -1.97 -14.98 17.34
CA LYS A 302 -1.71 -13.61 17.77
C LYS A 302 -0.87 -12.86 16.73
N MET A 303 0.19 -13.48 16.24
CA MET A 303 1.08 -12.87 15.25
C MET A 303 0.37 -12.68 13.91
N ARG A 304 -0.40 -13.69 13.46
CA ARG A 304 -1.15 -13.68 12.20
C ARG A 304 -2.26 -12.65 12.19
N THR A 305 -3.11 -12.62 13.21
CA THR A 305 -4.33 -11.80 13.26
C THR A 305 -4.10 -10.42 13.86
N GLY A 306 -3.17 -10.30 14.80
CA GLY A 306 -3.05 -9.12 15.65
C GLY A 306 -4.03 -9.07 16.82
N ASP A 307 -4.80 -10.13 17.07
CA ASP A 307 -5.82 -10.13 18.12
C ASP A 307 -5.23 -9.97 19.54
N SER A 308 -6.04 -9.40 20.44
CA SER A 308 -5.70 -9.27 21.85
C SER A 308 -5.70 -10.64 22.55
N ASP A 309 -4.92 -10.78 23.63
CA ASP A 309 -4.89 -12.03 24.41
C ASP A 309 -6.27 -12.40 24.96
N GLU A 310 -7.12 -11.41 25.22
CA GLU A 310 -8.50 -11.61 25.68
C GLU A 310 -9.40 -12.21 24.59
N ARG A 311 -9.28 -11.71 23.35
CA ARG A 311 -10.01 -12.27 22.20
C ARG A 311 -9.54 -13.69 21.92
N ILE A 312 -8.23 -13.92 21.90
CA ILE A 312 -7.67 -15.26 21.67
C ILE A 312 -8.08 -16.21 22.80
N ALA A 313 -7.99 -15.80 24.06
CA ALA A 313 -8.41 -16.60 25.23
C ALA A 313 -9.87 -17.03 25.15
N THR A 314 -10.74 -16.11 24.69
CA THR A 314 -12.16 -16.40 24.47
C THR A 314 -12.35 -17.40 23.33
N LEU A 315 -11.64 -17.22 22.22
CA LEU A 315 -11.69 -18.13 21.07
C LEU A 315 -11.24 -19.55 21.42
N VAL A 316 -10.16 -19.67 22.19
CA VAL A 316 -9.61 -20.97 22.62
C VAL A 316 -10.23 -21.53 23.89
N GLN A 317 -11.19 -20.81 24.49
CA GLN A 317 -11.88 -21.19 25.72
C GLN A 317 -10.96 -21.52 26.91
N VAL A 318 -9.85 -20.78 27.03
CA VAL A 318 -8.90 -20.91 28.15
C VAL A 318 -8.84 -19.61 28.92
N PRO A 319 -8.72 -19.63 30.27
CA PRO A 319 -8.53 -18.41 31.02
C PRO A 319 -7.35 -17.59 30.49
N ARG A 320 -7.56 -16.29 30.31
CA ARG A 320 -6.56 -15.35 29.74
C ARG A 320 -5.18 -15.50 30.38
N ARG A 321 -5.11 -15.59 31.70
CA ARG A 321 -3.84 -15.72 32.43
C ARG A 321 -3.08 -17.01 32.06
N THR A 322 -3.80 -18.10 31.88
CA THR A 322 -3.23 -19.38 31.46
C THR A 322 -2.72 -19.28 30.02
N LEU A 323 -3.47 -18.64 29.12
CA LEU A 323 -3.04 -18.40 27.75
C LEU A 323 -1.76 -17.56 27.70
N GLU A 324 -1.73 -16.42 28.39
CA GLU A 324 -0.56 -15.53 28.46
C GLU A 324 0.69 -16.31 28.90
N ASN A 325 0.59 -17.08 29.98
CA ASN A 325 1.69 -17.92 30.47
C ASN A 325 2.14 -18.96 29.43
N SER A 326 1.21 -19.62 28.74
CA SER A 326 1.53 -20.60 27.70
C SER A 326 2.21 -19.95 26.49
N ILE A 327 1.71 -18.80 26.02
CA ILE A 327 2.31 -18.04 24.92
C ILE A 327 3.72 -17.60 25.31
N ASP A 328 3.91 -17.11 26.54
CA ASP A 328 5.22 -16.65 27.02
C ASP A 328 6.23 -17.79 27.07
N LYS A 329 5.82 -18.97 27.57
CA LYS A 329 6.69 -20.14 27.60
C LYS A 329 7.04 -20.63 26.20
N ILE A 330 6.08 -20.64 25.28
CA ILE A 330 6.34 -21.04 23.89
C ILE A 330 7.24 -20.05 23.17
N ARG A 331 7.06 -18.74 23.42
CA ARG A 331 7.95 -17.72 22.86
C ARG A 331 9.39 -17.94 23.33
N GLU A 332 9.60 -18.20 24.62
CA GLU A 332 10.91 -18.55 25.17
C GLU A 332 11.50 -19.79 24.47
N ILE A 333 10.69 -20.83 24.29
CA ILE A 333 11.10 -22.08 23.64
C ILE A 333 11.53 -21.84 22.20
N LEU A 334 10.71 -21.14 21.41
CA LEU A 334 11.04 -20.83 20.02
C LEU A 334 12.30 -19.97 19.89
N LEU A 335 12.51 -18.99 20.78
CA LEU A 335 13.71 -18.16 20.75
C LEU A 335 15.00 -18.94 21.05
N GLN A 336 14.92 -20.00 21.84
CA GLN A 336 16.07 -20.82 22.21
C GLN A 336 16.32 -21.95 21.21
N ASP A 337 15.26 -22.55 20.67
CA ASP A 337 15.38 -23.82 19.94
C ASP A 337 15.11 -23.68 18.44
N PHE A 338 14.23 -22.76 18.03
CA PHE A 338 13.81 -22.60 16.63
C PHE A 338 14.54 -21.45 15.93
N VAL A 339 14.59 -20.28 16.58
CA VAL A 339 15.19 -19.07 16.02
C VAL A 339 16.68 -19.27 15.70
N PRO A 340 17.52 -19.82 16.59
CA PRO A 340 18.94 -19.99 16.30
C PRO A 340 19.22 -20.97 15.15
N GLN A 341 18.28 -21.86 14.82
CA GLN A 341 18.42 -22.79 13.69
C GLN A 341 18.00 -22.17 12.34
N ASN A 342 17.30 -21.04 12.37
CA ASN A 342 16.65 -20.46 11.20
C ASN A 342 16.96 -18.97 10.99
N LEU A 343 17.68 -18.33 11.92
CA LEU A 343 18.00 -16.90 11.90
C LEU A 343 19.29 -16.65 12.69
N GLY A 344 20.09 -15.70 12.22
CA GLY A 344 21.29 -15.25 12.90
C GLY A 344 22.57 -15.68 12.18
N ILE A 345 23.60 -14.86 12.33
CA ILE A 345 24.87 -15.04 11.62
C ILE A 345 25.63 -16.32 11.98
N TYR A 346 25.37 -16.90 13.14
CA TYR A 346 26.04 -18.12 13.59
C TYR A 346 25.51 -19.39 12.93
N GLN A 347 24.32 -19.33 12.35
CA GLN A 347 23.71 -20.46 11.66
C GLN A 347 24.08 -20.53 10.17
N LEU A 348 24.43 -19.39 9.58
CA LEU A 348 24.71 -19.28 8.16
C LEU A 348 26.20 -19.28 7.91
N THR A 349 26.74 -20.37 7.35
CA THR A 349 28.16 -20.41 6.98
C THR A 349 28.44 -19.43 5.86
N ARG A 350 29.73 -19.14 5.64
CA ARG A 350 30.15 -18.24 4.58
C ARG A 350 29.72 -18.77 3.20
N GLU A 351 29.90 -20.06 2.97
CA GLU A 351 29.59 -20.72 1.72
C GLU A 351 28.08 -20.65 1.43
N GLN A 352 27.26 -20.89 2.45
CA GLN A 352 25.80 -20.76 2.34
C GLN A 352 25.37 -19.31 2.06
N LEU A 353 25.98 -18.31 2.70
CA LEU A 353 25.68 -16.91 2.41
C LEU A 353 26.00 -16.54 0.95
N LEU A 354 27.07 -17.09 0.37
CA LEU A 354 27.45 -16.85 -1.02
C LEU A 354 26.52 -17.53 -2.04
N GLU A 355 25.73 -18.52 -1.60
CA GLU A 355 24.68 -19.16 -2.42
C GLU A 355 23.41 -18.30 -2.52
N HIS A 356 23.16 -17.41 -1.55
CA HIS A 356 22.01 -16.49 -1.54
C HIS A 356 22.19 -15.29 -2.49
N LYS A 357 22.38 -15.57 -3.78
CA LYS A 357 22.65 -14.60 -4.84
C LYS A 357 21.56 -14.57 -5.91
N LEU A 358 21.44 -13.42 -6.55
CA LEU A 358 20.65 -13.23 -7.78
C LEU A 358 21.57 -12.69 -8.88
N THR A 359 21.23 -13.00 -10.13
CA THR A 359 22.04 -12.66 -11.32
C THR A 359 22.27 -11.15 -11.44
N ILE A 360 21.23 -10.32 -11.24
CA ILE A 360 21.35 -8.86 -11.40
C ILE A 360 22.26 -8.23 -10.32
N PRO A 361 21.99 -8.38 -9.00
CA PRO A 361 22.86 -7.79 -7.98
C PRO A 361 24.31 -8.27 -8.07
N HIS A 362 24.51 -9.57 -8.28
CA HIS A 362 25.84 -10.15 -8.41
C HIS A 362 26.55 -9.65 -9.68
N GLY A 363 25.85 -9.57 -10.81
CA GLY A 363 26.42 -9.08 -12.06
C GLY A 363 26.77 -7.59 -12.07
N ILE A 364 26.13 -6.79 -11.21
CA ILE A 364 26.39 -5.35 -11.06
C ILE A 364 27.51 -5.08 -10.05
N PHE A 365 27.47 -5.71 -8.87
CA PHE A 365 28.33 -5.36 -7.74
C PHE A 365 29.31 -6.46 -7.32
N GLY A 366 29.00 -7.71 -7.66
CA GLY A 366 29.80 -8.88 -7.31
C GLY A 366 31.13 -8.94 -8.07
N ASN A 367 31.91 -9.96 -7.76
CA ASN A 367 33.18 -10.24 -8.42
C ASN A 367 33.13 -11.58 -9.17
N GLU A 368 33.98 -11.73 -10.19
CA GLU A 368 34.03 -12.94 -11.04
C GLU A 368 34.27 -14.22 -10.23
N ASN A 369 35.05 -14.13 -9.15
CA ASN A 369 35.37 -15.27 -8.28
C ASN A 369 34.28 -15.61 -7.25
N ASN A 370 33.19 -14.84 -7.20
CA ASN A 370 32.06 -15.01 -6.27
C ASN A 370 32.48 -15.21 -4.81
N THR A 371 33.48 -14.47 -4.35
CA THR A 371 34.02 -14.58 -2.99
C THR A 371 33.37 -13.62 -2.01
N ASN A 372 32.63 -12.62 -2.50
CA ASN A 372 32.14 -11.50 -1.70
C ASN A 372 30.64 -11.68 -1.44
N ALA A 373 30.25 -11.65 -0.17
CA ALA A 373 28.84 -11.67 0.19
C ALA A 373 28.20 -10.33 -0.17
N LEU A 374 26.92 -10.39 -0.57
CA LEU A 374 26.13 -9.23 -0.91
C LEU A 374 24.87 -9.24 -0.07
N VAL A 375 24.74 -8.23 0.79
CA VAL A 375 23.57 -8.03 1.65
C VAL A 375 22.94 -6.67 1.42
N ILE A 376 21.64 -6.60 1.73
CA ILE A 376 20.81 -5.42 1.65
C ILE A 376 20.31 -5.15 3.06
N CYS A 377 20.59 -3.96 3.58
CA CYS A 377 20.24 -3.60 4.95
C CYS A 377 19.18 -2.51 4.96
N ASP A 378 18.20 -2.64 5.85
CA ASP A 378 17.15 -1.63 5.99
C ASP A 378 16.55 -1.62 7.40
N GLY A 379 16.13 -0.43 7.81
CA GLY A 379 15.34 -0.20 9.00
C GLY A 379 13.85 -0.22 8.66
N THR A 380 13.05 -0.99 9.40
CA THR A 380 11.59 -0.93 9.29
C THR A 380 11.00 -0.24 10.51
N TYR A 381 9.69 -0.09 10.52
CA TYR A 381 8.99 0.52 11.65
C TYR A 381 7.70 -0.21 11.98
N ILE A 382 7.48 -0.35 13.29
CA ILE A 382 6.24 -0.83 13.89
C ILE A 382 5.63 0.34 14.64
N TYR A 383 4.42 0.73 14.26
CA TYR A 383 3.69 1.80 14.95
C TYR A 383 3.25 1.33 16.33
N ILE A 384 3.31 2.23 17.31
CA ILE A 384 2.92 1.94 18.68
C ILE A 384 1.98 3.02 19.19
N ASN A 385 1.18 2.69 20.20
CA ASN A 385 0.29 3.66 20.82
C ASN A 385 1.10 4.79 21.51
N LYS A 386 0.46 5.94 21.74
CA LYS A 386 1.06 7.01 22.56
C LYS A 386 1.17 6.56 24.01
N SER A 387 2.35 6.72 24.63
CA SER A 387 2.59 6.33 26.02
C SER A 387 2.41 7.49 26.98
N SER A 388 1.93 7.24 28.20
CA SER A 388 1.96 8.21 29.30
C SER A 388 3.36 8.36 29.93
N ASN A 389 4.28 7.42 29.65
CA ASN A 389 5.69 7.61 29.96
C ASN A 389 6.28 8.62 28.96
N TYR A 390 6.34 9.90 29.36
CA TYR A 390 6.79 10.98 28.48
C TYR A 390 8.22 10.81 27.97
N MET A 391 9.11 10.15 28.72
CA MET A 391 10.46 9.85 28.23
C MET A 391 10.40 8.86 27.07
N PHE A 392 9.71 7.73 27.25
CA PHE A 392 9.52 6.73 26.21
C PHE A 392 8.73 7.29 25.01
N GLN A 393 7.70 8.10 25.27
CA GLN A 393 6.92 8.76 24.22
C GLN A 393 7.81 9.67 23.36
N LYS A 394 8.71 10.46 23.96
CA LYS A 394 9.65 11.32 23.21
C LYS A 394 10.64 10.50 22.38
N GLN A 395 11.16 9.41 22.93
CA GLN A 395 12.13 8.54 22.24
C GLN A 395 11.51 7.73 21.09
N SER A 396 10.23 7.35 21.22
CA SER A 396 9.50 6.60 20.20
C SER A 396 8.78 7.52 19.20
N TYR A 397 8.76 8.83 19.37
CA TYR A 397 8.09 9.73 18.44
C TYR A 397 8.97 10.02 17.21
N SER A 398 8.49 9.64 16.02
CA SER A 398 9.15 9.97 14.76
C SER A 398 8.64 11.30 14.23
N LEU A 399 9.57 12.24 14.01
CA LEU A 399 9.25 13.53 13.40
C LEU A 399 9.05 13.43 11.87
N HIS A 400 9.55 12.36 11.23
CA HIS A 400 9.32 12.10 9.81
C HIS A 400 7.97 11.45 9.53
N LYS A 401 7.49 10.60 10.46
CA LYS A 401 6.20 9.90 10.32
C LYS A 401 5.08 10.54 11.14
N TYR A 402 5.40 11.55 11.96
CA TYR A 402 4.49 12.24 12.86
C TYR A 402 3.68 11.29 13.76
N ARG A 403 4.31 10.18 14.17
CA ARG A 403 3.68 9.09 14.93
C ARG A 403 4.71 8.40 15.84
N ASN A 404 4.22 7.76 16.90
CA ASN A 404 5.04 6.89 17.75
C ASN A 404 5.31 5.55 17.03
N LEU A 405 6.58 5.15 17.00
CA LEU A 405 7.05 3.91 16.41
C LEU A 405 8.33 3.41 17.09
N LEU A 406 8.63 2.14 16.88
CA LEU A 406 9.93 1.54 17.16
C LEU A 406 10.47 0.92 15.88
N LYS A 407 11.80 0.79 15.79
CA LYS A 407 12.48 0.34 14.58
C LYS A 407 13.16 -1.02 14.77
N PRO A 408 12.66 -2.10 14.15
CA PRO A 408 13.47 -3.26 13.84
C PRO A 408 14.44 -2.94 12.69
N PHE A 409 15.61 -3.55 12.69
CA PHE A 409 16.62 -3.44 11.65
C PHE A 409 16.91 -4.82 11.07
N MET A 410 17.11 -4.94 9.77
CA MET A 410 17.33 -6.24 9.12
C MET A 410 18.52 -6.21 8.17
N ILE A 411 19.20 -7.35 8.10
CA ILE A 411 20.21 -7.67 7.07
C ILE A 411 19.64 -8.82 6.24
N VAL A 412 19.52 -8.64 4.93
CA VAL A 412 18.85 -9.57 4.02
C VAL A 412 19.76 -9.87 2.83
N ALA A 413 19.83 -11.12 2.39
CA ALA A 413 20.55 -11.52 1.18
C ALA A 413 19.77 -11.21 -0.10
N CYS A 414 20.37 -11.43 -1.27
CA CYS A 414 19.78 -11.02 -2.56
C CYS A 414 18.46 -11.71 -2.90
N ASP A 415 18.30 -12.96 -2.45
CA ASP A 415 17.11 -13.79 -2.69
C ASP A 415 16.03 -13.62 -1.62
N GLY A 416 16.22 -12.67 -0.69
CA GLY A 416 15.29 -12.40 0.41
C GLY A 416 15.52 -13.25 1.66
N TYR A 417 16.56 -14.09 1.72
CA TYR A 417 16.95 -14.74 2.97
C TYR A 417 17.31 -13.70 4.05
N ILE A 418 16.71 -13.79 5.23
CA ILE A 418 16.98 -12.87 6.33
C ILE A 418 18.21 -13.38 7.08
N VAL A 419 19.33 -12.69 6.97
CA VAL A 419 20.57 -13.06 7.65
C VAL A 419 20.40 -12.89 9.16
N ASP A 420 19.94 -11.71 9.58
CA ASP A 420 19.66 -11.41 10.98
C ASP A 420 18.75 -10.19 11.14
N CYS A 421 18.18 -9.99 12.33
CA CYS A 421 17.42 -8.80 12.69
C CYS A 421 17.70 -8.30 14.11
N PHE A 422 17.69 -6.97 14.27
CA PHE A 422 18.13 -6.27 15.46
C PHE A 422 17.12 -5.23 15.94
N GLY A 423 17.24 -4.84 17.20
CA GLY A 423 16.45 -3.77 17.81
C GLY A 423 15.72 -4.22 19.09
N PRO A 424 14.65 -3.50 19.49
CA PRO A 424 14.02 -2.42 18.77
C PRO A 424 14.73 -1.10 19.08
N TYR A 425 15.01 -0.32 18.04
CA TYR A 425 15.63 0.99 18.17
C TYR A 425 14.58 2.09 18.35
N LYS A 426 15.01 3.19 18.97
CA LYS A 426 14.21 4.40 19.16
C LYS A 426 13.88 5.01 17.79
N ALA A 427 12.73 5.68 17.68
CA ALA A 427 12.36 6.37 16.46
C ALA A 427 13.36 7.48 16.07
N THR A 428 14.08 8.03 17.06
CA THR A 428 15.06 9.11 16.91
C THR A 428 16.45 8.62 16.50
N THR A 429 16.74 7.32 16.57
CA THR A 429 18.03 6.76 16.16
C THR A 429 18.02 6.62 14.63
N SER A 430 18.99 7.22 13.94
CA SER A 430 19.08 7.12 12.48
C SER A 430 19.53 5.72 12.05
N ASP A 431 19.26 5.35 10.81
CA ASP A 431 19.63 4.01 10.33
C ASP A 431 21.15 3.91 10.15
N ALA A 432 21.83 5.02 9.84
CA ALA A 432 23.29 5.15 9.90
C ALA A 432 23.86 4.91 11.31
N GLU A 433 23.26 5.50 12.36
CA GLU A 433 23.71 5.30 13.75
C GLU A 433 23.53 3.85 14.20
N ILE A 434 22.41 3.21 13.80
CA ILE A 434 22.19 1.78 14.04
C ILE A 434 23.30 0.95 13.37
N MET A 435 23.60 1.23 12.11
CA MET A 435 24.64 0.54 11.35
C MET A 435 26.02 0.66 12.02
N THR A 436 26.44 1.87 12.39
CA THR A 436 27.74 2.09 13.05
C THR A 436 27.86 1.32 14.36
N ASN A 437 26.80 1.30 15.18
CA ASN A 437 26.79 0.54 16.43
C ASN A 437 26.83 -0.98 16.21
N LEU A 438 26.11 -1.47 15.20
CA LEU A 438 26.08 -2.89 14.87
C LEU A 438 27.42 -3.43 14.35
N PHE A 439 28.22 -2.57 13.73
CA PHE A 439 29.52 -2.90 13.14
C PHE A 439 30.71 -2.33 13.91
N SER A 440 30.50 -1.92 15.17
CA SER A 440 31.58 -1.43 16.03
C SER A 440 32.68 -2.48 16.20
N GLU A 441 33.88 -2.04 16.56
CA GLU A 441 35.00 -2.93 16.84
C GLU A 441 34.62 -3.99 17.89
N GLY A 442 35.00 -5.25 17.63
CA GLY A 442 34.67 -6.40 18.49
C GLY A 442 33.23 -6.93 18.37
N SER A 443 32.36 -6.32 17.55
CA SER A 443 31.00 -6.83 17.34
C SER A 443 30.98 -8.13 16.53
N ALA A 444 29.97 -8.96 16.75
CA ALA A 444 29.82 -10.24 16.07
C ALA A 444 29.68 -10.09 14.54
N LEU A 445 28.96 -9.06 14.09
CA LEU A 445 28.81 -8.73 12.67
C LEU A 445 30.13 -8.31 12.03
N ARG A 446 30.94 -7.54 12.76
CA ARG A 446 32.26 -7.10 12.31
C ARG A 446 33.20 -8.29 12.06
N SER A 447 33.12 -9.32 12.89
CA SER A 447 33.90 -10.56 12.74
C SER A 447 33.34 -11.50 11.67
N TYR A 448 32.03 -11.44 11.39
CA TYR A 448 31.36 -12.32 10.44
C TYR A 448 31.58 -11.89 8.98
N PHE A 449 31.39 -10.60 8.68
CA PHE A 449 31.59 -10.06 7.34
C PHE A 449 33.07 -9.80 7.05
N ARG A 450 33.49 -10.12 5.82
CA ARG A 450 34.88 -10.03 5.37
C ARG A 450 35.14 -8.76 4.57
N GLU A 451 36.41 -8.42 4.43
CA GLU A 451 36.84 -7.33 3.55
C GLU A 451 36.28 -7.52 2.13
N ASN A 452 35.87 -6.42 1.52
CA ASN A 452 35.22 -6.31 0.23
C ASN A 452 33.78 -6.87 0.14
N ASP A 453 33.17 -7.33 1.23
CA ASP A 453 31.74 -7.63 1.25
C ASP A 453 30.89 -6.41 0.93
N ILE A 454 29.78 -6.64 0.25
CA ILE A 454 28.98 -5.62 -0.40
C ILE A 454 27.72 -5.33 0.40
N PHE A 455 27.47 -4.05 0.65
CA PHE A 455 26.31 -3.57 1.39
C PHE A 455 25.48 -2.65 0.51
N ILE A 456 24.27 -3.07 0.15
CA ILE A 456 23.32 -2.25 -0.57
C ILE A 456 22.42 -1.54 0.45
N LEU A 457 22.47 -0.21 0.44
CA LEU A 457 21.88 0.64 1.46
C LEU A 457 20.94 1.68 0.86
N ASP A 458 20.04 2.20 1.70
CA ASP A 458 19.27 3.39 1.37
C ASP A 458 20.06 4.67 1.67
N ARG A 459 19.57 5.82 1.19
CA ARG A 459 20.19 7.13 1.45
C ARG A 459 20.24 7.50 2.93
N GLY A 460 19.33 6.99 3.74
CA GLY A 460 19.32 7.17 5.20
C GLY A 460 20.58 6.64 5.91
N PHE A 461 21.44 5.90 5.20
CA PHE A 461 22.72 5.38 5.69
C PHE A 461 23.93 6.25 5.33
N ARG A 462 23.73 7.43 4.69
CA ARG A 462 24.79 8.34 4.24
C ARG A 462 25.91 8.52 5.26
N ASP A 463 25.57 8.77 6.52
CA ASP A 463 26.54 9.08 7.56
C ASP A 463 27.34 7.87 8.05
N SER A 464 26.99 6.65 7.62
CA SER A 464 27.71 5.40 7.95
C SER A 464 28.61 4.89 6.83
N ILE A 465 28.58 5.51 5.63
CA ILE A 465 29.33 5.05 4.45
C ILE A 465 30.83 5.04 4.71
N SER A 466 31.42 6.17 5.12
CA SER A 466 32.87 6.25 5.38
C SER A 466 33.32 5.33 6.52
N PHE A 467 32.44 5.06 7.48
CA PHE A 467 32.70 4.10 8.54
C PHE A 467 32.76 2.66 7.99
N LEU A 468 31.81 2.27 7.15
CA LEU A 468 31.79 0.95 6.50
C LEU A 468 32.97 0.76 5.51
N GLU A 469 33.37 1.81 4.81
CA GLU A 469 34.57 1.80 3.94
C GLU A 469 35.86 1.68 4.77
N GLY A 470 35.99 2.44 5.86
CA GLY A 470 37.09 2.30 6.82
C GLY A 470 37.11 0.93 7.50
N CYS A 471 35.96 0.26 7.51
CA CYS A 471 35.82 -1.12 7.93
C CYS A 471 36.31 -2.12 6.87
N GLY A 472 36.58 -1.70 5.63
CA GLY A 472 37.00 -2.55 4.52
C GLY A 472 35.83 -3.15 3.73
N TYR A 473 34.59 -2.71 3.94
CA TYR A 473 33.42 -3.14 3.16
C TYR A 473 33.18 -2.25 1.95
N LYS A 474 32.31 -2.68 1.03
CA LYS A 474 31.87 -1.93 -0.15
C LYS A 474 30.41 -1.51 -0.01
N PRO A 475 30.13 -0.37 0.66
CA PRO A 475 28.78 0.15 0.76
C PRO A 475 28.37 0.90 -0.51
N TYR A 476 27.15 0.66 -0.98
CA TYR A 476 26.54 1.36 -2.10
C TYR A 476 25.16 1.90 -1.71
N MET A 477 24.95 3.20 -1.94
CA MET A 477 23.68 3.88 -1.75
C MET A 477 23.35 4.74 -2.99
N PRO A 478 22.09 5.15 -3.20
CA PRO A 478 21.77 6.06 -4.27
C PRO A 478 22.42 7.44 -4.08
N GLU A 479 22.84 8.06 -5.18
CA GLU A 479 23.51 9.36 -5.18
C GLU A 479 22.61 10.47 -4.66
N SER A 480 23.23 11.49 -4.06
CA SER A 480 22.56 12.69 -3.54
C SER A 480 22.80 13.87 -4.47
N LEU A 481 21.85 14.82 -4.50
CA LEU A 481 22.05 16.07 -5.23
C LEU A 481 23.16 16.89 -4.58
N ILE A 482 23.95 17.55 -5.42
CA ILE A 482 24.84 18.62 -5.00
C ILE A 482 23.99 19.85 -4.70
N GLU A 483 24.41 20.67 -3.73
CA GLU A 483 23.71 21.91 -3.38
C GLU A 483 23.60 22.84 -4.60
N GLY A 484 22.40 23.39 -4.82
CA GLY A 484 22.10 24.23 -6.00
C GLY A 484 21.62 23.47 -7.24
N GLU A 485 21.81 22.14 -7.30
CA GLU A 485 21.39 21.34 -8.44
C GLU A 485 19.94 20.85 -8.33
N HIS A 486 19.28 20.73 -9.48
CA HIS A 486 17.90 20.25 -9.59
C HIS A 486 17.79 18.79 -10.07
N GLN A 487 18.89 18.24 -10.63
CA GLN A 487 18.91 16.91 -11.23
C GLN A 487 20.26 16.23 -11.03
N LEU A 488 20.28 14.90 -10.93
CA LEU A 488 21.52 14.13 -10.94
C LEU A 488 22.13 14.12 -12.34
N THR A 489 23.46 14.08 -12.43
CA THR A 489 24.16 13.83 -13.69
C THR A 489 23.80 12.45 -14.25
N THR A 490 24.07 12.20 -15.54
CA THR A 490 23.81 10.90 -16.18
C THR A 490 24.47 9.75 -15.40
N ALA A 491 25.76 9.89 -15.11
CA ALA A 491 26.53 8.89 -14.37
C ALA A 491 26.00 8.66 -12.94
N GLN A 492 25.66 9.73 -12.21
CA GLN A 492 25.08 9.62 -10.87
C GLN A 492 23.70 8.93 -10.89
N ALA A 493 22.87 9.28 -11.86
CA ALA A 493 21.53 8.71 -12.01
C ALA A 493 21.59 7.23 -12.41
N ASN A 494 22.56 6.83 -13.24
CA ASN A 494 22.85 5.44 -13.60
C ASN A 494 23.31 4.62 -12.38
N ARG A 495 24.30 5.11 -11.61
CA ARG A 495 24.74 4.46 -10.36
C ARG A 495 23.60 4.30 -9.36
N SER A 496 22.78 5.33 -9.21
CA SER A 496 21.57 5.26 -8.38
C SER A 496 20.58 4.19 -8.86
N ARG A 497 20.45 3.98 -10.17
CA ARG A 497 19.59 2.91 -10.69
C ARG A 497 20.11 1.52 -10.32
N CYS A 498 21.42 1.30 -10.43
CA CYS A 498 22.06 0.04 -10.03
C CYS A 498 21.81 -0.33 -8.57
N VAL A 499 21.76 0.66 -7.66
CA VAL A 499 21.40 0.41 -6.26
C VAL A 499 19.90 0.10 -6.13
N THR A 500 19.04 0.94 -6.71
CA THR A 500 17.57 0.80 -6.55
C THR A 500 16.98 -0.45 -7.21
N ILE A 501 17.62 -1.02 -8.24
CA ILE A 501 17.19 -2.29 -8.85
C ILE A 501 17.48 -3.50 -7.97
N CYS A 502 18.37 -3.38 -6.97
CA CYS A 502 18.66 -4.43 -6.01
C CYS A 502 17.86 -4.25 -4.71
N ARG A 503 17.67 -2.99 -4.28
CA ARG A 503 17.05 -2.65 -2.99
C ARG A 503 15.60 -3.14 -2.82
N TRP A 504 14.85 -3.40 -3.89
CA TRP A 504 13.44 -3.85 -3.77
C TRP A 504 13.26 -5.14 -2.94
N VAL A 505 14.31 -5.97 -2.85
CA VAL A 505 14.28 -7.23 -2.10
C VAL A 505 13.95 -7.00 -0.62
N VAL A 506 14.66 -6.09 0.04
CA VAL A 506 14.41 -5.80 1.46
C VAL A 506 13.05 -5.12 1.67
N GLU A 507 12.59 -4.32 0.70
CA GLU A 507 11.23 -3.76 0.72
C GLU A 507 10.15 -4.85 0.64
N ALA A 508 10.38 -5.88 -0.18
CA ALA A 508 9.48 -7.01 -0.32
C ALA A 508 9.46 -7.87 0.96
N VAL A 509 10.62 -8.14 1.56
CA VAL A 509 10.73 -8.81 2.87
C VAL A 509 9.98 -8.02 3.94
N ASN A 510 10.20 -6.71 4.03
CA ASN A 510 9.44 -5.81 4.90
C ASN A 510 7.92 -5.92 4.68
N GLY A 511 7.50 -6.04 3.41
CA GLY A 511 6.12 -6.30 3.04
C GLY A 511 5.60 -7.64 3.56
N HIS A 512 6.40 -8.71 3.48
CA HIS A 512 6.05 -10.04 3.99
C HIS A 512 5.77 -10.02 5.49
N PHE A 513 6.60 -9.34 6.30
CA PHE A 513 6.31 -9.17 7.73
C PHE A 513 4.92 -8.59 7.99
N LYS A 514 4.56 -7.51 7.29
CA LYS A 514 3.28 -6.81 7.49
C LYS A 514 2.07 -7.53 6.88
N ARG A 515 2.29 -8.30 5.80
CA ARG A 515 1.25 -9.10 5.14
C ARG A 515 0.94 -10.37 5.94
N ASP A 516 1.98 -11.08 6.35
CA ASP A 516 1.86 -12.42 6.92
C ASP A 516 1.57 -12.35 8.42
N PHE A 517 2.12 -11.35 9.12
CA PHE A 517 1.92 -11.12 10.55
C PHE A 517 1.26 -9.76 10.78
N LYS A 518 -0.09 -9.72 10.77
CA LYS A 518 -0.86 -8.46 10.95
C LYS A 518 -0.54 -7.76 12.26
N LEU A 519 0.00 -8.48 13.26
CA LEU A 519 0.52 -7.93 14.50
C LEU A 519 1.51 -6.76 14.28
N PHE A 520 2.34 -6.79 13.23
CA PHE A 520 3.30 -5.72 12.92
C PHE A 520 2.75 -4.62 12.01
N ARG A 521 1.54 -4.79 11.47
CA ARG A 521 0.86 -3.80 10.60
C ARG A 521 0.02 -2.81 11.40
N GLN A 522 -0.64 -3.29 12.44
CA GLN A 522 -1.50 -2.49 13.31
C GLN A 522 -0.70 -1.67 14.33
N GLU A 523 -1.37 -0.76 15.04
CA GLU A 523 -0.74 -0.07 16.18
C GLU A 523 -0.53 -1.06 17.33
N TYR A 524 0.73 -1.26 17.69
CA TYR A 524 1.14 -2.25 18.68
C TYR A 524 0.79 -1.76 20.09
N PHE A 525 0.05 -2.59 20.84
CA PHE A 525 -0.42 -2.26 22.18
C PHE A 525 0.71 -2.24 23.21
N HIS A 526 0.72 -1.23 24.10
CA HIS A 526 1.77 -1.01 25.10
C HIS A 526 2.12 -2.24 25.95
N ARG A 527 1.11 -2.99 26.40
CA ARG A 527 1.33 -4.15 27.28
C ARG A 527 2.08 -5.29 26.60
N SER A 528 1.99 -5.40 25.27
CA SER A 528 2.68 -6.45 24.51
C SER A 528 4.05 -6.01 23.99
N LEU A 529 4.41 -4.72 24.09
CA LEU A 529 5.67 -4.17 23.58
C LEU A 529 6.93 -4.89 24.07
N PRO A 530 7.02 -5.39 25.32
CA PRO A 530 8.20 -6.13 25.77
C PRO A 530 8.55 -7.34 24.90
N HIS A 531 7.55 -7.93 24.23
CA HIS A 531 7.72 -9.11 23.36
C HIS A 531 7.84 -8.75 21.87
N MET A 532 7.87 -7.46 21.51
CA MET A 532 7.80 -7.04 20.11
C MET A 532 8.93 -7.63 19.27
N MET A 533 10.19 -7.51 19.72
CA MET A 533 11.33 -8.05 18.97
C MET A 533 11.43 -9.56 19.05
N GLN A 534 11.02 -10.17 20.15
CA GLN A 534 10.94 -11.62 20.25
C GLN A 534 10.00 -12.19 19.19
N ASN A 535 8.80 -11.60 19.05
CA ASN A 535 7.87 -11.96 18.00
C ASN A 535 8.44 -11.65 16.61
N PHE A 536 9.17 -10.54 16.44
CA PHE A 536 9.79 -10.16 15.17
C PHE A 536 10.87 -11.17 14.73
N GLN A 537 11.72 -11.63 15.64
CA GLN A 537 12.72 -12.67 15.41
C GLN A 537 12.08 -14.01 15.08
N ILE A 538 11.02 -14.40 15.80
CA ILE A 538 10.24 -15.61 15.48
C ILE A 538 9.64 -15.49 14.08
N ALA A 539 9.06 -14.34 13.73
CA ALA A 539 8.53 -14.11 12.38
C ALA A 539 9.62 -14.19 11.30
N ALA A 540 10.80 -13.63 11.55
CA ALA A 540 11.95 -13.71 10.64
C ALA A 540 12.38 -15.17 10.43
N ALA A 541 12.52 -15.95 11.51
CA ALA A 541 12.83 -17.37 11.46
C ALA A 541 11.78 -18.18 10.69
N LEU A 542 10.49 -17.90 10.90
CA LEU A 542 9.39 -18.54 10.16
C LEU A 542 9.41 -18.20 8.66
N LEU A 543 9.71 -16.94 8.31
CA LEU A 543 9.87 -16.52 6.91
C LEU A 543 11.09 -17.18 6.25
N ASN A 544 12.18 -17.36 7.00
CA ASN A 544 13.32 -18.10 6.51
C ASN A 544 12.98 -19.57 6.29
N ARG A 545 12.34 -20.23 7.26
CA ARG A 545 12.03 -21.66 7.18
C ARG A 545 10.98 -22.00 6.12
N PHE A 546 9.92 -21.20 6.02
CA PHE A 546 8.72 -21.56 5.24
C PHE A 546 8.36 -20.58 4.12
N GLY A 547 9.06 -19.45 4.04
CA GLY A 547 8.85 -18.43 3.02
C GLY A 547 9.47 -18.80 1.67
N VAL A 548 8.91 -18.24 0.61
CA VAL A 548 9.42 -18.44 -0.75
C VAL A 548 10.58 -17.48 -1.01
N ARG A 549 11.71 -18.00 -1.47
CA ARG A 549 12.86 -17.18 -1.90
C ARG A 549 12.57 -16.50 -3.23
N PHE A 550 13.10 -15.30 -3.40
CA PHE A 550 13.05 -14.61 -4.68
C PHE A 550 13.97 -15.33 -5.66
N VAL A 551 13.49 -15.45 -6.90
CA VAL A 551 14.24 -16.02 -8.01
C VAL A 551 14.51 -14.95 -9.04
N ASP A 552 15.48 -15.21 -9.91
CA ASP A 552 15.82 -14.27 -10.97
C ASP A 552 14.63 -13.99 -11.89
N ASN A 553 14.60 -12.75 -12.38
CA ASN A 553 13.71 -12.40 -13.48
C ASN A 553 14.09 -13.24 -14.71
N ILE A 554 13.10 -13.70 -15.46
CA ILE A 554 13.34 -14.47 -16.71
C ILE A 554 14.24 -13.73 -17.72
N TYR A 555 14.33 -12.40 -17.63
CA TYR A 555 15.17 -11.54 -18.46
C TYR A 555 16.41 -11.02 -17.71
N ALA A 556 16.83 -11.62 -16.60
CA ALA A 556 17.91 -11.10 -15.76
C ALA A 556 19.23 -10.90 -16.52
N THR A 557 19.62 -11.85 -17.38
CA THR A 557 20.83 -11.76 -18.21
C THR A 557 20.76 -10.60 -19.20
N GLU A 558 19.64 -10.47 -19.92
CA GLU A 558 19.44 -9.36 -20.88
C GLU A 558 19.41 -8.00 -20.18
N ILE A 559 18.76 -7.92 -19.01
CA ILE A 559 18.76 -6.72 -18.18
C ILE A 559 20.19 -6.33 -17.81
N LEU A 560 21.02 -7.31 -17.41
CA LEU A 560 22.41 -7.07 -17.05
C LEU A 560 23.25 -6.59 -18.25
N GLU A 561 23.04 -7.17 -19.44
CA GLU A 561 23.68 -6.72 -20.68
C GLU A 561 23.31 -5.27 -21.01
N ILE A 562 22.02 -4.91 -20.90
CA ILE A 562 21.55 -3.54 -21.11
C ILE A 562 22.20 -2.58 -20.10
N ILE A 563 22.28 -2.98 -18.81
CA ILE A 563 22.96 -2.16 -17.79
C ILE A 563 24.41 -1.92 -18.19
N ARG A 564 25.16 -2.97 -18.56
CA ARG A 564 26.57 -2.87 -18.96
C ARG A 564 26.77 -1.95 -20.17
N GLN A 565 25.90 -2.06 -21.18
CA GLN A 565 25.96 -1.23 -22.39
C GLN A 565 25.65 0.25 -22.11
N GLN A 566 24.71 0.53 -21.20
CA GLN A 566 24.23 1.90 -20.96
C GLN A 566 24.98 2.63 -19.84
N MET A 567 25.64 1.91 -18.93
CA MET A 567 26.16 2.44 -17.67
C MET A 567 27.03 3.69 -17.83
N ASN A 568 27.90 3.68 -18.84
CA ASN A 568 28.91 4.71 -19.08
C ASN A 568 28.54 5.67 -20.20
N LEU A 569 27.32 5.56 -20.75
CA LEU A 569 26.89 6.46 -21.81
C LEU A 569 26.35 7.76 -21.24
N GLU A 570 26.69 8.87 -21.89
CA GLU A 570 26.06 10.16 -21.65
C GLU A 570 24.66 10.24 -22.29
N ASN A 571 23.84 11.14 -21.75
CA ASN A 571 22.49 11.42 -22.27
C ASN A 571 22.54 12.69 -23.12
N ASN A 572 22.85 12.51 -24.41
CA ASN A 572 23.04 13.59 -25.36
C ASN A 572 21.73 14.34 -25.63
N LEU A 573 20.59 13.65 -25.61
CA LEU A 573 19.28 14.29 -25.67
C LEU A 573 19.04 15.22 -24.48
N ALA A 574 19.41 14.84 -23.26
CA ALA A 574 19.31 15.71 -22.09
C ALA A 574 20.20 16.96 -22.24
N ASN A 575 21.43 16.79 -22.74
CA ASN A 575 22.35 17.90 -23.01
C ASN A 575 21.76 18.89 -24.03
N MET A 576 21.20 18.37 -25.13
CA MET A 576 20.53 19.20 -26.15
C MET A 576 19.31 19.94 -25.58
N VAL A 577 18.44 19.24 -24.85
CA VAL A 577 17.22 19.81 -24.26
C VAL A 577 17.54 20.99 -23.34
N GLU A 578 18.61 20.86 -22.55
CA GLU A 578 19.11 21.90 -21.65
C GLU A 578 19.74 23.06 -22.41
N ALA A 579 20.70 22.78 -23.31
CA ALA A 579 21.40 23.80 -24.09
C ALA A 579 20.44 24.67 -24.91
N GLN A 580 19.42 24.07 -25.51
CA GLN A 580 18.44 24.77 -26.34
C GLN A 580 17.27 25.36 -25.53
N ASN A 581 17.20 25.12 -24.22
CA ASN A 581 16.07 25.52 -23.36
C ASN A 581 14.71 25.03 -23.89
N MET A 582 14.65 23.76 -24.32
CA MET A 582 13.50 23.18 -25.05
C MET A 582 12.18 23.24 -24.27
N ASN A 583 12.24 23.29 -22.94
CA ASN A 583 11.04 23.44 -22.09
C ASN A 583 10.29 24.76 -22.34
N ARG A 584 10.99 25.81 -22.81
CA ARG A 584 10.41 27.14 -23.09
C ARG A 584 9.98 27.32 -24.55
N ARG A 585 10.48 26.48 -25.47
CA ARG A 585 10.17 26.56 -26.90
C ARG A 585 8.85 25.86 -27.18
N THR A 586 7.75 26.60 -27.16
CA THR A 586 6.41 26.05 -27.47
C THR A 586 6.13 26.01 -28.97
N SER A 587 6.65 26.98 -29.74
CA SER A 587 6.46 27.06 -31.20
C SER A 587 7.04 25.88 -31.97
N TYR A 588 8.02 25.19 -31.39
CA TYR A 588 8.70 24.03 -32.01
C TYR A 588 7.85 22.76 -31.96
N PHE A 589 6.72 22.80 -31.26
CA PHE A 589 5.96 21.61 -30.91
C PHE A 589 4.49 21.77 -31.27
N GLN A 590 3.99 20.83 -32.05
CA GLN A 590 2.58 20.67 -32.33
C GLN A 590 1.94 19.75 -31.29
N SER A 591 0.91 20.23 -30.59
CA SER A 591 0.16 19.39 -29.66
C SER A 591 -0.83 18.50 -30.41
N ILE A 592 -0.85 17.21 -30.08
CA ILE A 592 -1.77 16.23 -30.62
C ILE A 592 -2.38 15.39 -29.50
N THR A 593 -3.60 14.89 -29.72
CA THR A 593 -4.20 13.87 -28.85
C THR A 593 -3.74 12.52 -29.34
N ALA A 594 -2.78 11.88 -28.67
CA ALA A 594 -2.22 10.62 -29.14
C ALA A 594 -3.29 9.53 -29.23
N ASP A 595 -3.45 8.96 -30.43
CA ASP A 595 -4.35 7.85 -30.72
C ASP A 595 -3.63 6.80 -31.58
N ARG A 596 -4.37 5.79 -32.07
CA ARG A 596 -3.79 4.70 -32.88
C ARG A 596 -3.34 5.14 -34.27
N ASN A 597 -3.92 6.20 -34.83
CA ASN A 597 -3.81 6.54 -36.25
C ASN A 597 -2.94 7.77 -36.52
N ASN A 598 -2.52 8.50 -35.49
CA ASN A 598 -1.82 9.79 -35.68
C ASN A 598 -0.34 9.81 -35.30
N ILE A 599 0.22 8.72 -34.77
CA ILE A 599 1.66 8.58 -34.49
C ILE A 599 2.11 7.20 -34.98
N LEU A 600 2.26 7.07 -36.31
CA LEU A 600 2.55 5.81 -36.99
C LEU A 600 4.01 5.37 -36.89
N TYR A 601 4.92 6.31 -36.63
CA TYR A 601 6.37 6.05 -36.51
C TYR A 601 6.80 5.55 -35.13
N PHE A 602 5.93 5.62 -34.11
CA PHE A 602 6.26 5.09 -32.78
C PHE A 602 6.18 3.55 -32.81
N PRO A 603 7.21 2.82 -32.37
CA PRO A 603 7.25 1.36 -32.46
C PRO A 603 6.15 0.72 -31.61
N ILE A 604 5.48 -0.29 -32.15
CA ILE A 604 4.61 -1.17 -31.35
C ILE A 604 5.52 -2.07 -30.50
N LEU A 605 5.29 -2.07 -29.20
CA LEU A 605 6.10 -2.77 -28.20
C LEU A 605 5.32 -3.91 -27.58
N GLU A 606 6.01 -4.99 -27.23
CA GLU A 606 5.47 -6.04 -26.38
C GLU A 606 5.72 -5.76 -24.89
N MET A 607 5.07 -6.50 -24.00
CA MET A 607 5.32 -6.38 -22.56
C MET A 607 6.78 -6.67 -22.20
N ARG A 608 7.42 -7.60 -22.93
CA ARG A 608 8.85 -7.89 -22.81
C ARG A 608 9.71 -6.65 -23.07
N ASP A 609 9.43 -5.93 -24.15
CA ASP A 609 10.17 -4.71 -24.50
C ASP A 609 10.07 -3.66 -23.40
N LEU A 610 8.88 -3.49 -22.81
CA LEU A 610 8.68 -2.56 -21.70
C LEU A 610 9.47 -2.97 -20.45
N ILE A 611 9.52 -4.26 -20.12
CA ILE A 611 10.27 -4.78 -18.97
C ILE A 611 11.77 -4.54 -19.18
N LEU A 612 12.29 -4.82 -20.38
CA LEU A 612 13.69 -4.57 -20.72
C LEU A 612 14.02 -3.07 -20.75
N PHE A 613 13.09 -2.23 -21.24
CA PHE A 613 13.27 -0.78 -21.29
C PHE A 613 13.28 -0.14 -19.89
N ALA A 614 12.48 -0.65 -18.94
CA ALA A 614 12.49 -0.15 -17.55
C ALA A 614 13.52 -0.85 -16.64
N LEU A 615 14.05 -1.99 -17.08
CA LEU A 615 14.79 -2.94 -16.26
C LEU A 615 13.96 -3.42 -15.06
N GLY A 616 12.69 -3.79 -15.32
CA GLY A 616 11.75 -4.29 -14.33
C GLY A 616 10.31 -3.81 -14.52
N THR A 617 9.43 -4.24 -13.62
CA THR A 617 7.97 -4.02 -13.75
C THR A 617 7.46 -2.81 -12.96
N TYR A 618 8.27 -2.24 -12.06
CA TYR A 618 7.82 -1.17 -11.17
C TYR A 618 7.33 0.07 -11.93
N GLN A 619 8.11 0.57 -12.88
CA GLN A 619 7.76 1.76 -13.65
C GLN A 619 6.54 1.53 -14.55
N ILE A 620 6.34 0.30 -15.05
CA ILE A 620 5.17 -0.08 -15.86
C ILE A 620 3.89 0.01 -15.00
N ARG A 621 3.94 -0.50 -13.76
CA ARG A 621 2.81 -0.37 -12.82
C ARG A 621 2.49 1.11 -12.54
N GLN A 622 3.50 1.94 -12.34
CA GLN A 622 3.33 3.37 -12.11
C GLN A 622 2.80 4.13 -13.34
N ALA A 623 3.18 3.72 -14.55
CA ALA A 623 2.74 4.36 -15.79
C ALA A 623 1.21 4.37 -15.94
N ARG A 624 0.54 3.28 -15.53
CA ARG A 624 -0.93 3.20 -15.55
C ARG A 624 -1.59 4.30 -14.70
N SER A 625 -1.03 4.58 -13.53
CA SER A 625 -1.56 5.62 -12.63
C SER A 625 -1.32 7.02 -13.16
N TYR A 626 -0.12 7.30 -13.70
CA TYR A 626 0.14 8.58 -14.35
C TYR A 626 -0.74 8.79 -15.57
N TYR A 627 -0.90 7.77 -16.42
CA TYR A 627 -1.84 7.82 -17.53
C TYR A 627 -3.26 8.18 -17.08
N GLY A 628 -3.75 7.53 -16.01
CA GLY A 628 -5.06 7.83 -15.43
C GLY A 628 -5.22 9.31 -15.09
N GLU A 629 -4.23 9.91 -14.43
CA GLU A 629 -4.22 11.35 -14.11
C GLU A 629 -4.35 12.23 -15.39
N HIS A 630 -3.73 11.81 -16.49
CA HIS A 630 -3.75 12.55 -17.76
C HIS A 630 -5.09 12.50 -18.47
N VAL A 631 -5.75 11.33 -18.51
CA VAL A 631 -7.00 11.17 -19.28
C VAL A 631 -8.25 11.55 -18.49
N ARG A 632 -8.24 11.38 -17.16
CA ARG A 632 -9.41 11.61 -16.28
C ARG A 632 -10.05 13.00 -16.44
N PHE A 633 -9.26 14.04 -16.69
CA PHE A 633 -9.76 15.42 -16.77
C PHE A 633 -9.84 16.00 -18.19
N HIS A 634 -9.15 15.39 -19.16
CA HIS A 634 -8.98 15.98 -20.49
C HIS A 634 -9.48 15.09 -21.64
N GLY A 635 -9.99 13.89 -21.35
CA GLY A 635 -10.64 12.99 -22.32
C GLY A 635 -9.70 12.33 -23.35
N GLY A 636 -8.41 12.70 -23.36
CA GLY A 636 -7.43 12.14 -24.29
C GLY A 636 -6.00 12.35 -23.79
N TYR A 637 -5.07 11.50 -24.27
CA TYR A 637 -3.67 11.56 -23.86
C TYR A 637 -2.89 12.53 -24.75
N ARG A 638 -2.76 13.78 -24.30
CA ARG A 638 -2.10 14.84 -25.07
C ARG A 638 -0.57 14.72 -25.00
N ILE A 639 0.06 14.75 -26.17
CA ILE A 639 1.51 14.87 -26.32
C ILE A 639 1.85 16.01 -27.28
N GLU A 640 3.13 16.26 -27.45
CA GLU A 640 3.68 17.30 -28.31
C GLU A 640 4.71 16.68 -29.24
N VAL A 641 4.56 16.86 -30.56
CA VAL A 641 5.51 16.36 -31.57
C VAL A 641 6.29 17.54 -32.11
N CYS A 642 7.61 17.41 -32.20
CA CYS A 642 8.42 18.50 -32.72
C CYS A 642 8.26 18.64 -34.24
N SER A 643 8.03 19.86 -34.71
CA SER A 643 7.90 20.19 -36.14
C SER A 643 9.23 20.55 -36.80
N GLU A 644 10.26 20.82 -36.00
CA GLU A 644 11.58 21.22 -36.47
C GLU A 644 12.49 20.01 -36.69
N GLN A 645 13.31 20.05 -37.74
CA GLN A 645 14.38 19.08 -37.95
C GLN A 645 15.63 19.53 -37.19
N PHE A 646 16.22 18.64 -36.40
CA PHE A 646 17.47 18.90 -35.70
C PHE A 646 18.63 18.21 -36.40
N HIS A 647 19.76 18.90 -36.50
CA HIS A 647 21.01 18.27 -36.92
C HIS A 647 21.53 17.42 -35.76
N SER A 648 21.25 16.11 -35.80
CA SER A 648 21.68 15.15 -34.77
C SER A 648 23.19 15.14 -34.54
N SER A 649 23.98 15.57 -35.54
CA SER A 649 25.44 15.66 -35.48
C SER A 649 25.97 16.73 -34.51
N GLU A 650 25.21 17.77 -34.19
CA GLU A 650 25.68 18.85 -33.29
C GLU A 650 25.80 18.37 -31.84
N TYR A 651 24.93 17.46 -31.42
CA TYR A 651 24.86 16.94 -30.05
C TYR A 651 25.20 15.45 -29.97
N ASP A 652 25.68 14.84 -31.05
CA ASP A 652 25.99 13.40 -31.12
C ASP A 652 24.80 12.51 -30.69
N LEU A 653 23.59 12.87 -31.15
CA LEU A 653 22.38 12.10 -30.83
C LEU A 653 22.42 10.72 -31.51
N ARG A 654 21.99 9.70 -30.77
CA ARG A 654 21.90 8.32 -31.28
C ARG A 654 20.75 8.18 -32.28
N GLY A 655 21.01 7.44 -33.35
CA GLY A 655 20.09 7.20 -34.47
C GLY A 655 20.62 7.81 -35.77
N SER A 656 19.91 7.60 -36.88
CA SER A 656 20.27 8.21 -38.15
C SER A 656 20.08 9.74 -38.16
N THR A 657 20.91 10.42 -38.96
CA THR A 657 20.83 11.88 -39.19
C THR A 657 19.59 12.30 -39.95
N ASN A 658 18.98 11.38 -40.72
CA ASN A 658 17.80 11.63 -41.52
C ASN A 658 16.67 10.69 -41.07
N GLY A 659 15.54 11.24 -40.63
CA GLY A 659 14.37 10.44 -40.27
C GLY A 659 14.20 10.16 -38.77
N THR A 660 14.56 11.11 -37.91
CA THR A 660 14.23 11.06 -36.48
C THR A 660 13.01 11.90 -36.15
N THR A 661 12.30 11.53 -35.08
CA THR A 661 11.19 12.32 -34.54
C THR A 661 11.36 12.56 -33.05
N LEU A 662 11.25 13.82 -32.62
CA LEU A 662 11.28 14.19 -31.20
C LEU A 662 9.86 14.35 -30.66
N ILE A 663 9.54 13.59 -29.63
CA ILE A 663 8.28 13.69 -28.87
C ILE A 663 8.55 14.33 -27.52
N ARG A 664 7.69 15.27 -27.13
CA ARG A 664 7.62 15.87 -25.80
C ARG A 664 6.31 15.48 -25.11
N GLY A 665 6.42 15.10 -23.84
CA GLY A 665 5.32 14.86 -22.92
C GLY A 665 5.40 15.77 -21.72
N ARG A 666 4.23 16.10 -21.17
CA ARG A 666 4.09 16.88 -19.94
C ARG A 666 3.40 16.01 -18.92
N ILE A 667 4.09 15.60 -17.86
CA ILE A 667 3.55 14.70 -16.83
C ILE A 667 3.34 15.44 -15.51
N LYS A 668 2.11 15.45 -15.00
CA LYS A 668 1.81 16.06 -13.69
C LYS A 668 2.44 15.24 -12.56
N SER A 669 2.94 15.91 -11.52
CA SER A 669 3.41 15.24 -10.32
C SER A 669 2.25 14.63 -9.55
N ARG A 670 2.38 13.38 -9.15
CA ARG A 670 1.39 12.69 -8.30
C ARG A 670 1.34 13.21 -6.85
N HIS A 671 2.25 14.10 -6.44
CA HIS A 671 2.33 14.62 -5.06
C HIS A 671 2.12 16.13 -4.98
N VAL A 672 2.46 16.86 -6.03
CA VAL A 672 2.42 18.32 -6.03
C VAL A 672 1.65 18.78 -7.26
N THR A 673 0.40 19.21 -7.05
CA THR A 673 -0.53 19.61 -8.12
C THR A 673 0.07 20.59 -9.13
N ARG A 674 0.87 21.55 -8.65
CA ARG A 674 1.49 22.60 -9.49
C ARG A 674 2.75 22.15 -10.23
N ARG A 675 3.33 20.99 -9.88
CA ARG A 675 4.59 20.53 -10.48
C ARG A 675 4.30 19.66 -11.70
N GLN A 676 4.99 19.96 -12.78
CA GLN A 676 4.92 19.20 -14.03
C GLN A 676 6.33 18.87 -14.49
N TYR A 677 6.51 17.66 -14.99
CA TYR A 677 7.76 17.17 -15.56
C TYR A 677 7.67 17.17 -17.08
N TYR A 678 8.74 17.62 -17.72
CA TYR A 678 8.91 17.47 -19.16
C TYR A 678 9.60 16.14 -19.43
N VAL A 679 9.10 15.42 -20.43
CA VAL A 679 9.63 14.14 -20.91
C VAL A 679 9.94 14.33 -22.39
N TYR A 680 11.11 13.88 -22.82
CA TYR A 680 11.51 13.87 -24.22
C TYR A 680 11.86 12.45 -24.66
N ILE A 681 11.42 12.06 -25.85
CA ILE A 681 11.72 10.77 -26.49
C ILE A 681 12.17 11.05 -27.91
N LEU A 682 13.37 10.61 -28.25
CA LEU A 682 13.89 10.60 -29.61
C LEU A 682 13.62 9.24 -30.24
N LEU A 683 13.01 9.26 -31.42
CA LEU A 683 12.67 8.07 -32.18
C LEU A 683 13.43 8.05 -33.49
N GLU A 684 13.84 6.86 -33.91
CA GLU A 684 14.22 6.60 -35.29
C GLU A 684 13.02 6.04 -36.05
N ASN A 685 12.59 6.76 -37.09
CA ASN A 685 11.36 6.44 -37.79
C ASN A 685 11.48 5.08 -38.50
N ASN A 686 10.39 4.30 -38.48
CA ASN A 686 10.27 2.99 -39.13
C ASN A 686 11.19 1.89 -38.57
N ILE A 687 11.81 2.08 -37.41
CA ILE A 687 12.53 1.01 -36.71
C ILE A 687 11.58 0.32 -35.71
N PRO A 688 11.34 -0.99 -35.84
CA PRO A 688 10.43 -1.71 -34.95
C PRO A 688 11.05 -1.98 -33.57
N GLY A 689 10.17 -2.27 -32.60
CA GLY A 689 10.56 -2.67 -31.26
C GLY A 689 11.28 -1.58 -30.44
N ARG A 690 11.85 -1.98 -29.30
CA ARG A 690 12.49 -1.05 -28.35
C ARG A 690 13.67 -0.26 -28.95
N THR A 691 14.32 -0.78 -29.98
CA THR A 691 15.48 -0.15 -30.63
C THR A 691 15.11 1.09 -31.43
N GLY A 692 13.83 1.25 -31.82
CA GLY A 692 13.36 2.48 -32.46
C GLY A 692 13.28 3.67 -31.51
N ILE A 693 13.39 3.45 -30.20
CA ILE A 693 13.55 4.51 -29.19
C ILE A 693 15.03 4.67 -28.90
N THR A 694 15.66 5.69 -29.48
CA THR A 694 17.13 5.83 -29.45
C THR A 694 17.61 6.54 -28.19
N GLU A 695 16.92 7.60 -27.76
CA GLU A 695 17.23 8.35 -26.55
C GLU A 695 15.97 8.87 -25.86
N TYR A 696 16.07 9.13 -24.56
CA TYR A 696 15.01 9.74 -23.78
C TYR A 696 15.58 10.49 -22.58
N CYS A 697 14.86 11.51 -22.13
CA CYS A 697 15.18 12.20 -20.89
C CYS A 697 13.92 12.74 -20.22
N CYS A 698 14.04 13.11 -18.95
CA CYS A 698 12.96 13.75 -18.21
C CYS A 698 13.53 14.80 -17.25
N SER A 699 12.78 15.86 -16.98
CA SER A 699 13.16 16.92 -16.03
C SER A 699 12.99 16.53 -14.56
N CYS A 700 12.78 15.25 -14.23
CA CYS A 700 12.74 14.76 -12.84
C CYS A 700 14.14 14.44 -12.33
N LEU A 701 14.32 14.35 -11.01
CA LEU A 701 15.61 14.11 -10.33
C LEU A 701 16.55 13.08 -11.01
N VAL A 702 16.03 11.93 -11.42
CA VAL A 702 16.79 10.82 -12.01
C VAL A 702 16.64 10.72 -13.53
N GLY A 703 16.03 11.73 -14.15
CA GLY A 703 15.54 11.70 -15.53
C GLY A 703 16.62 11.82 -16.61
N ARG A 704 17.89 12.05 -16.25
CA ARG A 704 19.03 11.96 -17.19
C ARG A 704 19.54 10.53 -17.39
N ARG A 705 19.14 9.57 -16.55
CA ARG A 705 19.68 8.20 -16.62
C ARG A 705 19.42 7.55 -17.99
N THR A 706 20.39 6.77 -18.43
CA THR A 706 20.32 5.90 -19.61
C THR A 706 20.08 4.43 -19.21
N VAL A 707 20.43 4.07 -17.97
CA VAL A 707 20.13 2.75 -17.38
C VAL A 707 18.68 2.72 -16.92
N GLY A 708 17.82 2.13 -17.76
CA GLY A 708 16.37 2.12 -17.57
C GLY A 708 15.76 3.54 -17.55
N CYS A 709 14.48 3.67 -17.24
CA CYS A 709 13.79 4.96 -17.37
C CYS A 709 12.94 5.31 -16.14
N CYS A 710 12.68 6.60 -15.87
CA CYS A 710 11.79 6.99 -14.77
C CYS A 710 10.32 6.66 -15.11
N ALA A 711 9.44 6.71 -14.10
CA ALA A 711 8.01 6.44 -14.33
C ALA A 711 7.36 7.42 -15.33
N HIS A 712 7.83 8.67 -15.41
CA HIS A 712 7.31 9.66 -16.36
C HIS A 712 7.64 9.28 -17.82
N VAL A 713 8.89 8.90 -18.10
CA VAL A 713 9.30 8.38 -19.42
C VAL A 713 8.51 7.11 -19.74
N MET A 714 8.46 6.16 -18.79
CA MET A 714 7.71 4.93 -18.98
C MET A 714 6.23 5.18 -19.25
N THR A 715 5.63 6.25 -18.73
CA THR A 715 4.21 6.57 -19.01
C THR A 715 3.99 6.85 -20.51
N LEU A 716 4.87 7.64 -21.13
CA LEU A 716 4.80 7.88 -22.57
C LEU A 716 5.08 6.60 -23.37
N VAL A 717 6.17 5.89 -23.05
CA VAL A 717 6.57 4.68 -23.77
C VAL A 717 5.51 3.58 -23.65
N TRP A 718 4.98 3.36 -22.44
CA TRP A 718 3.92 2.41 -22.19
C TRP A 718 2.66 2.75 -22.96
N TYR A 719 2.21 4.02 -22.95
CA TYR A 719 0.99 4.40 -23.66
C TYR A 719 1.16 4.31 -25.18
N LEU A 720 2.21 4.93 -25.72
CA LEU A 720 2.45 5.03 -27.17
C LEU A 720 2.89 3.70 -27.79
N GLY A 721 3.67 2.90 -27.08
CA GLY A 721 4.19 1.64 -27.61
C GLY A 721 3.25 0.44 -27.40
N TRP A 722 2.49 0.43 -26.31
CA TRP A 722 1.74 -0.77 -25.90
C TRP A 722 0.26 -0.50 -25.61
N ALA A 723 -0.05 0.45 -24.71
CA ALA A 723 -1.39 0.58 -24.16
C ALA A 723 -2.41 1.00 -25.22
N ARG A 724 -2.11 2.01 -26.04
CA ARG A 724 -3.05 2.52 -27.07
C ARG A 724 -3.46 1.45 -28.08
N HIS A 725 -2.70 0.37 -28.22
CA HIS A 725 -2.99 -0.76 -29.11
C HIS A 725 -3.86 -1.85 -28.45
N GLN A 726 -4.13 -1.75 -27.15
CA GLN A 726 -5.00 -2.67 -26.41
C GLN A 726 -6.48 -2.32 -26.59
N GLN A 727 -7.36 -3.33 -26.55
CA GLN A 727 -8.81 -3.15 -26.75
C GLN A 727 -9.46 -2.27 -25.66
N HIS A 728 -8.98 -2.36 -24.42
CA HIS A 728 -9.51 -1.62 -23.28
C HIS A 728 -8.38 -1.03 -22.45
N ILE A 729 -8.41 0.29 -22.25
CA ILE A 729 -7.54 1.00 -21.32
C ILE A 729 -8.47 1.83 -20.43
N SER A 730 -8.44 1.57 -19.14
CA SER A 730 -9.17 2.37 -18.15
C SER A 730 -8.18 3.02 -17.19
N ALA A 731 -8.59 4.16 -16.61
CA ALA A 731 -7.83 4.73 -15.53
C ALA A 731 -7.95 3.79 -14.29
N PRO A 732 -6.88 3.64 -13.50
CA PRO A 732 -6.95 2.79 -12.31
C PRO A 732 -7.87 3.42 -11.27
N ALA A 733 -8.70 2.60 -10.60
CA ALA A 733 -9.53 3.01 -9.46
C ALA A 733 -10.47 4.22 -9.70
N GLU A 734 -11.11 4.31 -10.87
CA GLU A 734 -12.10 5.36 -11.21
C GLU A 734 -13.26 5.45 -10.19
N PHE A 735 -13.64 4.34 -9.56
CA PHE A 735 -14.69 4.31 -8.54
C PHE A 735 -14.39 5.19 -7.32
N LEU A 736 -13.14 5.63 -7.12
CA LEU A 736 -12.76 6.53 -6.02
C LEU A 736 -13.08 8.00 -6.31
N ASP A 737 -13.32 8.38 -7.57
CA ASP A 737 -13.46 9.79 -7.96
C ASP A 737 -14.70 10.46 -7.34
N GLY A 738 -15.74 9.68 -7.05
CA GLY A 738 -16.98 10.13 -6.39
C GLY A 738 -17.00 9.92 -4.86
N VAL A 739 -15.93 9.38 -4.25
CA VAL A 739 -15.91 9.10 -2.80
C VAL A 739 -15.59 10.34 -1.98
N ILE A 740 -14.72 11.21 -2.49
CA ILE A 740 -14.32 12.45 -1.83
C ILE A 740 -15.27 13.56 -2.29
N VAL A 741 -15.99 14.16 -1.34
CA VAL A 741 -16.73 15.40 -1.60
C VAL A 741 -15.69 16.47 -1.93
N ARG A 742 -15.70 16.94 -3.17
CA ARG A 742 -15.00 18.16 -3.55
C ARG A 742 -15.91 19.30 -3.15
N GLU A 743 -15.42 20.22 -2.33
CA GLU A 743 -16.04 21.54 -2.28
C GLU A 743 -15.87 22.08 -3.70
N ASP A 744 -16.99 22.33 -4.39
CA ASP A 744 -16.94 22.98 -5.68
C ASP A 744 -16.23 24.32 -5.43
N ASP A 745 -15.03 24.47 -6.00
CA ASP A 745 -14.41 25.79 -6.11
C ASP A 745 -15.38 26.59 -6.99
N GLU A 746 -16.27 27.37 -6.36
CA GLU A 746 -17.13 28.33 -7.05
C GLU A 746 -16.21 29.22 -7.91
N GLU A 747 -16.41 29.16 -9.24
CA GLU A 747 -15.68 29.93 -10.26
C GLU A 747 -15.68 31.45 -10.00
#